data_AF-A0A533QDC3-F1
#
_entry.id   AF-A0A533QDC3-F1
#
_cell.length_a   1.000
_cell.length_b   1.000
_cell.length_c   1.000
_cell.angle_alpha   90.00
_cell.angle_beta   90.00
_cell.angle_gamma   90.00
#
_symmetry.space_group_name_H-M   'P 1'
#
loop_
_entity.id
_entity.type
_entity.pdbx_description
1 polymer ?
#
loop_
_entity_poly.entity_id
_entity_poly.type
_entity_poly.pdbx_seq_one_letter_code
_entity_poly.pdbx_strand_id
1 'polypeptide(L)'
;MATKKKEARRILDTRPDTLDFRDKMYVATLMEVPIHIDLSDYKLWQAPILDQGNEGACTGFGLATVANYLLRKRRVMPDDMSVSPRMFYEMAKRYDEWRGEDYEGSSARGAMKGWHKHGVCAETIWPYDTRQSDQHLNDDRVSDASRRPLGAYYRVNHKDLVAMHTALAEVGILYATAVVHEGWNMIDADGIIPPDDTILGGHAFAIVAYDGQGFWIQNSWGADWGREGFALVTYDDWLEHGTDVWVARLGAPVTLRTAKATATSQSAAARQSETYAFRDIRPHIISIGNEGLLRTHGTYGTSEADVASIFREEFPRITGKWRKRRILLYAHGGLTNESSAIQRVADYRTALLEEEVYPLAFIWKTDFWTTLTNILKDAVSRRRPEGFLDATKDFMLNRLDDALEPMVRMLGGKLHWDEMKENAVGATVESRGGARIAARYLTELAKDPSVEIHVAGHSAGGIFHAPLVQLLAAEGKITSGPMKGKRGYGLKVASCTLWAPACTTELFKQTYLPVIQEGNIGHFTLFTLTDDAEQDDQCASVYNKSLLYLVSNALEDKPRIPLFRDGEALLGMEKFVRADDDLVKRFDTKKVQWILSPNNAAPGTPDHSTATSHGDFDDDKPTLRATLARILQEPEVTAQFTIHRSASSLSDRRKMLT
;
A
#
# COMPACT_ATOMS: atom_id res chain seq x y z
N MET A 1 56.36 -19.88 2.93
CA MET A 1 55.26 -19.57 3.87
C MET A 1 54.32 -18.60 3.15
N ALA A 2 53.27 -19.13 2.52
CA ALA A 2 52.23 -18.29 1.92
C ALA A 2 51.41 -17.67 3.05
N THR A 3 51.40 -16.36 3.13
CA THR A 3 50.51 -15.59 4.00
C THR A 3 49.08 -15.94 3.60
N LYS A 4 48.36 -16.71 4.43
CA LYS A 4 46.90 -16.86 4.34
C LYS A 4 46.31 -15.45 4.35
N LYS A 5 45.81 -14.98 3.20
CA LYS A 5 44.98 -13.78 3.10
C LYS A 5 43.84 -14.00 4.08
N LYS A 6 43.67 -13.10 5.04
CA LYS A 6 42.62 -13.19 6.06
C LYS A 6 41.28 -13.16 5.33
N GLU A 7 40.57 -14.28 5.28
CA GLU A 7 39.27 -14.40 4.62
C GLU A 7 38.33 -13.32 5.15
N ALA A 8 37.80 -12.50 4.24
CA ALA A 8 36.76 -11.54 4.59
C ALA A 8 35.49 -12.34 4.95
N ARG A 9 34.99 -12.16 6.17
CA ARG A 9 33.76 -12.82 6.64
C ARG A 9 32.57 -12.17 5.94
N ARG A 10 32.06 -12.82 4.89
CA ARG A 10 30.89 -12.39 4.10
C ARG A 10 29.60 -12.99 4.65
N ILE A 11 28.49 -12.30 4.43
CA ILE A 11 27.14 -12.81 4.71
C ILE A 11 26.52 -13.23 3.39
N LEU A 12 26.11 -14.50 3.30
CA LEU A 12 25.55 -15.15 2.11
C LEU A 12 24.15 -15.69 2.42
N ASP A 13 23.21 -14.77 2.49
CA ASP A 13 21.85 -15.01 2.98
C ASP A 13 20.78 -14.67 1.93
N THR A 14 21.06 -14.74 0.63
CA THR A 14 19.97 -14.63 -0.36
C THR A 14 19.11 -15.90 -0.36
N ARG A 15 17.78 -15.75 -0.35
CA ARG A 15 16.84 -16.88 -0.46
C ARG A 15 16.27 -17.03 -1.88
N PRO A 16 16.00 -18.28 -2.33
CA PRO A 16 15.25 -18.51 -3.54
C PRO A 16 13.85 -17.89 -3.50
N ASP A 17 13.39 -17.36 -4.64
CA ASP A 17 12.03 -16.85 -4.77
C ASP A 17 11.01 -18.00 -4.63
N THR A 18 9.93 -17.79 -3.86
CA THR A 18 8.78 -18.71 -3.82
C THR A 18 8.17 -18.90 -5.21
N LEU A 19 7.35 -19.93 -5.40
CA LEU A 19 6.58 -20.04 -6.64
C LEU A 19 5.43 -19.01 -6.62
N ASP A 20 5.48 -18.01 -7.50
CA ASP A 20 4.41 -17.01 -7.68
C ASP A 20 3.90 -17.03 -9.11
N PHE A 21 2.66 -17.48 -9.30
CA PHE A 21 2.02 -17.58 -10.63
C PHE A 21 1.80 -16.23 -11.32
N ARG A 22 2.07 -15.10 -10.65
CA ARG A 22 2.01 -13.76 -11.21
C ARG A 22 3.33 -13.34 -11.87
N ASP A 23 4.42 -14.07 -11.63
CA ASP A 23 5.68 -13.86 -12.33
C ASP A 23 5.44 -14.06 -13.84
N LYS A 24 5.75 -13.04 -14.64
CA LYS A 24 5.73 -13.17 -16.09
C LYS A 24 6.99 -13.88 -16.53
N MET A 25 6.84 -15.09 -17.05
CA MET A 25 7.96 -15.84 -17.60
C MET A 25 8.44 -15.19 -18.91
N TYR A 26 9.75 -15.11 -19.07
CA TYR A 26 10.39 -14.78 -20.33
C TYR A 26 10.13 -15.93 -21.30
N VAL A 27 9.75 -15.58 -22.53
CA VAL A 27 9.58 -16.54 -23.62
C VAL A 27 10.67 -16.24 -24.63
N ALA A 28 11.53 -17.24 -24.89
CA ALA A 28 12.62 -17.11 -25.84
C ALA A 28 12.09 -16.65 -27.21
N THR A 29 12.73 -15.62 -27.77
CA THR A 29 12.42 -15.12 -29.10
C THR A 29 13.17 -15.92 -30.17
N LEU A 30 12.79 -15.77 -31.44
CA LEU A 30 13.48 -16.40 -32.57
C LEU A 30 14.68 -15.59 -33.07
N MET A 31 15.25 -14.72 -32.23
CA MET A 31 16.45 -13.98 -32.60
C MET A 31 17.64 -14.92 -32.72
N GLU A 32 18.59 -14.55 -33.59
CA GLU A 32 19.85 -15.28 -33.66
C GLU A 32 20.61 -15.16 -32.34
N VAL A 33 20.92 -16.30 -31.74
CA VAL A 33 21.72 -16.41 -30.52
C VAL A 33 23.16 -16.71 -30.95
N PRO A 34 24.15 -15.85 -30.62
CA PRO A 34 25.53 -16.08 -31.01
C PRO A 34 26.09 -17.33 -30.31
N ILE A 35 27.10 -17.96 -30.90
CA ILE A 35 27.72 -19.16 -30.31
C ILE A 35 28.46 -18.89 -28.99
N HIS A 36 28.82 -17.64 -28.74
CA HIS A 36 29.38 -17.11 -27.48
C HIS A 36 29.11 -15.60 -27.40
N ILE A 37 29.15 -15.05 -26.19
CA ILE A 37 29.25 -13.61 -25.94
C ILE A 37 30.54 -13.41 -25.15
N ASP A 38 31.51 -12.72 -25.74
CA ASP A 38 32.83 -12.57 -25.12
C ASP A 38 32.76 -11.61 -23.92
N LEU A 39 33.49 -11.94 -22.86
CA LEU A 39 33.56 -11.09 -21.67
C LEU A 39 34.12 -9.69 -21.99
N SER A 40 35.00 -9.57 -22.98
CA SER A 40 35.54 -8.29 -23.44
C SER A 40 34.46 -7.36 -24.01
N ASP A 41 33.43 -7.89 -24.70
CA ASP A 41 32.30 -7.10 -25.21
C ASP A 41 31.50 -6.46 -24.07
N TYR A 42 31.34 -7.17 -22.95
CA TYR A 42 30.74 -6.64 -21.75
C TYR A 42 31.61 -5.54 -21.12
N LYS A 43 32.92 -5.79 -21.00
CA LYS A 43 33.89 -4.86 -20.38
C LYS A 43 33.96 -3.52 -21.11
N LEU A 44 33.64 -3.45 -22.41
CA LEU A 44 33.57 -2.18 -23.17
C LEU A 44 32.61 -1.16 -22.56
N TRP A 45 31.53 -1.60 -21.90
CA TRP A 45 30.55 -0.71 -21.27
C TRP A 45 31.01 -0.16 -19.92
N GLN A 46 32.11 -0.66 -19.38
CA GLN A 46 32.72 -0.18 -18.14
C GLN A 46 31.74 -0.12 -16.96
N ALA A 47 30.86 -1.12 -16.84
CA ALA A 47 30.05 -1.26 -15.65
C ALA A 47 30.97 -1.45 -14.43
N PRO A 48 30.75 -0.74 -13.31
CA PRO A 48 31.67 -0.77 -12.18
C PRO A 48 31.67 -2.13 -11.49
N ILE A 49 32.85 -2.60 -11.07
CA ILE A 49 32.97 -3.70 -10.10
C ILE A 49 32.66 -3.14 -8.71
N LEU A 50 31.70 -3.76 -8.04
CA LEU A 50 31.21 -3.31 -6.75
C LEU A 50 31.73 -4.21 -5.62
N ASP A 51 31.65 -3.73 -4.37
CA ASP A 51 32.04 -4.49 -3.19
C ASP A 51 31.00 -4.31 -2.08
N GLN A 52 30.31 -5.39 -1.72
CA GLN A 52 29.30 -5.42 -0.66
C GLN A 52 29.90 -5.49 0.75
N GLY A 53 31.19 -5.78 0.88
CA GLY A 53 31.83 -6.02 2.17
C GLY A 53 31.16 -7.16 2.95
N ASN A 54 30.74 -6.85 4.18
CA ASN A 54 30.29 -7.85 5.15
C ASN A 54 28.78 -7.81 5.46
N GLU A 55 27.97 -7.09 4.68
CA GLU A 55 26.51 -7.09 4.81
C GLU A 55 25.89 -8.07 3.81
N GLY A 56 24.74 -8.66 4.15
CA GLY A 56 23.91 -9.50 3.26
C GLY A 56 23.21 -8.72 2.15
N ALA A 57 23.90 -7.75 1.54
CA ALA A 57 23.33 -6.80 0.58
C ALA A 57 23.43 -7.26 -0.89
N CYS A 58 23.86 -8.50 -1.15
CA CYS A 58 24.19 -8.99 -2.49
C CYS A 58 23.03 -8.85 -3.49
N THR A 59 21.77 -8.99 -3.09
CA THR A 59 20.63 -8.74 -3.98
C THR A 59 20.65 -7.33 -4.56
N GLY A 60 20.95 -6.32 -3.74
CA GLY A 60 21.06 -4.93 -4.17
C GLY A 60 22.26 -4.68 -5.07
N PHE A 61 23.39 -5.32 -4.79
CA PHE A 61 24.62 -5.20 -5.57
C PHE A 61 24.56 -5.90 -6.93
N GLY A 62 24.02 -7.11 -6.99
CA GLY A 62 23.79 -7.83 -8.24
C GLY A 62 22.86 -7.03 -9.16
N LEU A 63 21.78 -6.45 -8.61
CA LEU A 63 20.86 -5.64 -9.40
C LEU A 63 21.46 -4.28 -9.79
N ALA A 64 22.28 -3.66 -8.93
CA ALA A 64 23.03 -2.44 -9.26
C ALA A 64 23.96 -2.65 -10.46
N THR A 65 24.62 -3.81 -10.55
CA THR A 65 25.44 -4.19 -11.70
C THR A 65 24.60 -4.23 -12.98
N VAL A 66 23.43 -4.90 -12.94
CA VAL A 66 22.49 -4.95 -14.07
C VAL A 66 22.04 -3.55 -14.50
N ALA A 67 21.63 -2.71 -13.55
CA ALA A 67 21.18 -1.36 -13.84
C ALA A 67 22.29 -0.47 -14.43
N ASN A 68 23.49 -0.49 -13.86
CA ASN A 68 24.64 0.27 -14.35
C ASN A 68 25.00 -0.12 -15.80
N TYR A 69 25.03 -1.41 -16.11
CA TYR A 69 25.26 -1.88 -17.47
C TYR A 69 24.19 -1.39 -18.44
N LEU A 70 22.90 -1.56 -18.11
CA LEU A 70 21.80 -1.18 -18.99
C LEU A 70 21.75 0.33 -19.24
N LEU A 71 22.06 1.14 -18.23
CA LEU A 71 22.08 2.61 -18.32
C LEU A 71 23.24 3.10 -19.19
N ARG A 72 24.42 2.51 -19.06
CA ARG A 72 25.60 2.80 -19.88
C ARG A 72 25.44 2.34 -21.32
N LYS A 73 24.83 1.17 -21.53
CA LYS A 73 24.55 0.59 -22.86
C LYS A 73 23.45 1.31 -23.62
N ARG A 74 22.68 2.19 -22.97
CA ARG A 74 21.58 2.92 -23.60
C ARG A 74 22.10 3.76 -24.78
N ARG A 75 21.60 3.46 -25.99
CA ARG A 75 22.08 4.10 -27.24
C ARG A 75 21.80 5.61 -27.31
N VAL A 76 20.69 6.06 -26.71
CA VAL A 76 20.26 7.46 -26.74
C VAL A 76 20.28 7.99 -25.31
N MET A 77 21.15 8.97 -25.05
CA MET A 77 21.44 9.51 -23.70
C MET A 77 21.87 8.39 -22.73
N PRO A 78 23.07 7.81 -22.92
CA PRO A 78 23.66 6.92 -21.92
C PRO A 78 23.80 7.66 -20.59
N ASP A 79 23.63 6.92 -19.50
CA ASP A 79 23.81 7.42 -18.14
C ASP A 79 24.93 6.60 -17.49
N ASP A 80 26.07 7.24 -17.25
CA ASP A 80 27.27 6.65 -16.66
C ASP A 80 27.31 6.81 -15.13
N MET A 81 26.34 7.49 -14.54
CA MET A 81 26.23 7.66 -13.10
C MET A 81 25.92 6.32 -12.44
N SER A 82 26.81 5.89 -11.53
CA SER A 82 26.59 4.67 -10.76
C SER A 82 25.31 4.78 -9.94
N VAL A 83 24.47 3.75 -10.01
CA VAL A 83 23.26 3.65 -9.20
C VAL A 83 23.55 3.11 -7.80
N SER A 84 22.67 3.40 -6.85
CA SER A 84 22.81 3.02 -5.45
C SER A 84 22.47 1.55 -5.18
N PRO A 85 23.45 0.70 -4.80
CA PRO A 85 23.17 -0.65 -4.31
C PRO A 85 22.40 -0.62 -2.98
N ARG A 86 22.64 0.40 -2.15
CA ARG A 86 21.90 0.60 -0.89
C ARG A 86 20.40 0.74 -1.15
N MET A 87 19.99 1.58 -2.11
CA MET A 87 18.58 1.72 -2.44
C MET A 87 17.98 0.40 -2.91
N PHE A 88 18.64 -0.35 -3.78
CA PHE A 88 18.13 -1.65 -4.21
C PHE A 88 18.00 -2.64 -3.05
N TYR A 89 18.96 -2.68 -2.14
CA TYR A 89 18.91 -3.56 -0.97
C TYR A 89 17.76 -3.18 -0.01
N GLU A 90 17.58 -1.89 0.29
CA GLU A 90 16.45 -1.43 1.11
C GLU A 90 15.10 -1.71 0.45
N MET A 91 15.00 -1.54 -0.87
CA MET A 91 13.77 -1.89 -1.59
C MET A 91 13.57 -3.41 -1.65
N ALA A 92 14.63 -4.21 -1.77
CA ALA A 92 14.53 -5.66 -1.72
C ALA A 92 13.91 -6.11 -0.38
N LYS A 93 14.41 -5.58 0.75
CA LYS A 93 13.83 -5.81 2.09
C LYS A 93 12.38 -5.30 2.21
N ARG A 94 12.04 -4.17 1.57
CA ARG A 94 10.69 -3.58 1.58
C ARG A 94 9.63 -4.48 0.93
N TYR A 95 10.04 -5.27 -0.06
CA TYR A 95 9.17 -6.19 -0.81
C TYR A 95 9.42 -7.65 -0.49
N ASP A 96 10.27 -7.94 0.48
CA ASP A 96 10.63 -9.32 0.80
C ASP A 96 9.45 -10.09 1.39
N GLU A 97 9.31 -11.34 0.95
CA GLU A 97 8.17 -12.20 1.29
C GLU A 97 8.40 -13.02 2.57
N TRP A 98 9.62 -12.99 3.13
CA TRP A 98 10.09 -13.85 4.23
C TRP A 98 10.42 -13.10 5.52
N ARG A 99 9.96 -11.85 5.66
CA ARG A 99 10.34 -10.98 6.78
C ARG A 99 9.78 -11.50 8.11
N GLY A 100 10.65 -11.69 9.10
CA GLY A 100 10.28 -12.09 10.47
C GLY A 100 10.59 -13.56 10.81
N GLU A 101 11.13 -14.33 9.88
CA GLU A 101 11.88 -15.55 10.17
C GLU A 101 13.29 -15.17 10.67
N ASP A 102 14.06 -16.12 11.25
CA ASP A 102 15.46 -15.90 11.71
C ASP A 102 16.42 -15.55 10.54
N TYR A 103 16.21 -14.39 9.92
CA TYR A 103 16.69 -14.06 8.59
C TYR A 103 16.79 -12.54 8.40
N GLU A 104 17.99 -12.07 8.00
CA GLU A 104 18.25 -10.66 7.65
C GLU A 104 18.40 -10.43 6.13
N GLY A 105 18.26 -11.47 5.30
CA GLY A 105 18.48 -11.38 3.87
C GLY A 105 17.31 -10.78 3.09
N SER A 106 17.39 -10.82 1.76
CA SER A 106 16.35 -10.32 0.85
C SER A 106 16.26 -11.21 -0.40
N SER A 107 15.26 -10.99 -1.25
CA SER A 107 14.99 -11.81 -2.44
C SER A 107 15.23 -11.06 -3.75
N ALA A 108 15.57 -11.81 -4.82
CA ALA A 108 15.75 -11.25 -6.16
C ALA A 108 14.44 -10.65 -6.69
N ARG A 109 13.31 -11.34 -6.51
CA ARG A 109 11.98 -10.78 -6.83
C ARG A 109 11.72 -9.49 -6.06
N GLY A 110 12.07 -9.43 -4.78
CA GLY A 110 11.93 -8.21 -3.96
C GLY A 110 12.69 -7.03 -4.57
N ALA A 111 13.94 -7.25 -4.99
CA ALA A 111 14.76 -6.23 -5.64
C ALA A 111 14.15 -5.76 -6.98
N MET A 112 13.70 -6.71 -7.82
CA MET A 112 13.03 -6.41 -9.10
C MET A 112 11.73 -5.64 -8.93
N LYS A 113 10.88 -6.04 -7.96
CA LYS A 113 9.68 -5.28 -7.57
C LYS A 113 10.05 -3.88 -7.11
N GLY A 114 11.09 -3.75 -6.29
CA GLY A 114 11.65 -2.48 -5.83
C GLY A 114 11.98 -1.53 -6.98
N TRP A 115 12.76 -2.00 -7.94
CA TRP A 115 13.15 -1.21 -9.10
C TRP A 115 11.94 -0.80 -9.96
N HIS A 116 11.01 -1.73 -10.19
CA HIS A 116 9.80 -1.46 -10.97
C HIS A 116 8.89 -0.41 -10.30
N LYS A 117 8.77 -0.44 -8.97
CA LYS A 117 7.85 0.46 -8.25
C LYS A 117 8.48 1.82 -7.92
N HIS A 118 9.80 1.91 -7.81
CA HIS A 118 10.47 3.13 -7.30
C HIS A 118 11.54 3.72 -8.22
N GLY A 119 12.02 2.98 -9.22
CA GLY A 119 13.24 3.34 -9.93
C GLY A 119 14.48 3.10 -9.06
N VAL A 120 15.62 3.71 -9.41
CA VAL A 120 16.83 3.68 -8.59
C VAL A 120 17.59 5.00 -8.63
N CYS A 121 17.97 5.51 -7.46
CA CYS A 121 18.75 6.73 -7.35
C CYS A 121 20.26 6.48 -7.57
N ALA A 122 21.00 7.55 -7.78
CA ALA A 122 22.46 7.54 -7.88
C ALA A 122 23.11 7.18 -6.54
N GLU A 123 24.26 6.51 -6.62
CA GLU A 123 25.08 6.15 -5.46
C GLU A 123 25.45 7.38 -4.62
N THR A 124 25.66 8.54 -5.25
CA THR A 124 25.97 9.79 -4.53
C THR A 124 24.82 10.34 -3.70
N ILE A 125 23.57 9.92 -3.95
CA ILE A 125 22.38 10.37 -3.21
C ILE A 125 22.06 9.41 -2.07
N TRP A 126 22.35 8.12 -2.25
CA TRP A 126 22.22 7.13 -1.20
C TRP A 126 23.42 6.19 -1.19
N PRO A 127 24.53 6.62 -0.59
CA PRO A 127 25.77 5.85 -0.64
C PRO A 127 25.67 4.57 0.18
N TYR A 128 26.36 3.54 -0.28
CA TYR A 128 26.56 2.33 0.48
C TYR A 128 27.64 2.55 1.55
N ASP A 129 27.19 2.69 2.80
CA ASP A 129 28.08 2.76 3.97
C ASP A 129 27.59 1.77 5.04
N THR A 130 28.38 0.74 5.33
CA THR A 130 28.07 -0.28 6.35
C THR A 130 28.07 0.28 7.78
N ARG A 131 28.59 1.50 7.99
CA ARG A 131 28.57 2.20 9.28
C ARG A 131 27.30 3.03 9.46
N GLN A 132 26.54 3.27 8.39
CA GLN A 132 25.33 4.08 8.41
C GLN A 132 24.10 3.19 8.23
N SER A 133 23.11 3.36 9.10
CA SER A 133 21.86 2.61 9.08
C SER A 133 20.73 3.41 8.42
N ASP A 134 21.03 4.29 7.48
CA ASP A 134 20.01 5.12 6.84
C ASP A 134 19.19 4.27 5.84
N GLN A 135 17.97 3.95 6.26
CA GLN A 135 16.99 3.15 5.52
C GLN A 135 15.86 4.02 4.89
N HIS A 136 15.97 5.35 4.99
CA HIS A 136 14.86 6.24 4.72
C HIS A 136 14.73 6.62 3.23
N LEU A 137 13.60 6.30 2.59
CA LEU A 137 13.36 6.70 1.19
C LEU A 137 12.80 8.14 1.15
N ASN A 138 13.68 9.14 1.23
CA ASN A 138 13.32 10.57 1.16
C ASN A 138 13.00 11.04 -0.27
N ASP A 139 12.51 12.28 -0.39
CA ASP A 139 12.03 12.81 -1.67
C ASP A 139 13.14 13.09 -2.69
N ASP A 140 14.35 13.43 -2.26
CA ASP A 140 15.50 13.57 -3.16
C ASP A 140 15.83 12.23 -3.83
N ARG A 141 15.83 11.14 -3.05
CA ARG A 141 16.02 9.77 -3.52
C ARG A 141 14.90 9.36 -4.48
N VAL A 142 13.64 9.60 -4.14
CA VAL A 142 12.49 9.29 -5.01
C VAL A 142 12.53 10.09 -6.31
N SER A 143 12.84 11.38 -6.22
CA SER A 143 12.89 12.28 -7.37
C SER A 143 13.99 11.87 -8.35
N ASP A 144 15.21 11.58 -7.85
CA ASP A 144 16.27 11.07 -8.71
C ASP A 144 15.99 9.67 -9.24
N ALA A 145 15.43 8.78 -8.42
CA ALA A 145 15.10 7.42 -8.83
C ALA A 145 14.12 7.36 -10.01
N SER A 146 13.18 8.32 -10.08
CA SER A 146 12.24 8.44 -11.19
C SER A 146 12.90 8.68 -12.56
N ARG A 147 14.19 9.08 -12.59
CA ARG A 147 14.99 9.24 -13.82
C ARG A 147 15.48 7.90 -14.40
N ARG A 148 15.51 6.84 -13.58
CA ARG A 148 16.03 5.51 -13.94
C ARG A 148 15.00 4.40 -13.70
N PRO A 149 13.80 4.49 -14.32
CA PRO A 149 12.75 3.51 -14.11
C PRO A 149 13.07 2.17 -14.78
N LEU A 150 12.58 1.08 -14.19
CA LEU A 150 12.48 -0.21 -14.85
C LEU A 150 11.18 -0.28 -15.67
N GLY A 151 11.28 -0.63 -16.95
CA GLY A 151 10.14 -0.66 -17.86
C GLY A 151 9.46 -2.02 -17.90
N ALA A 152 10.22 -3.07 -18.24
CA ALA A 152 9.72 -4.43 -18.26
C ALA A 152 10.74 -5.37 -17.60
N TYR A 153 10.23 -6.39 -16.93
CA TYR A 153 11.05 -7.45 -16.38
C TYR A 153 10.30 -8.77 -16.41
N TYR A 154 11.06 -9.85 -16.56
CA TYR A 154 10.55 -11.20 -16.71
C TYR A 154 11.44 -12.18 -15.95
N ARG A 155 10.82 -13.20 -15.36
CA ARG A 155 11.55 -14.33 -14.79
C ARG A 155 11.99 -15.25 -15.92
N VAL A 156 13.26 -15.59 -15.98
CA VAL A 156 13.78 -16.59 -16.91
C VAL A 156 13.81 -17.92 -16.16
N ASN A 157 13.42 -19.02 -16.80
CA ASN A 157 13.56 -20.34 -16.19
C ASN A 157 15.06 -20.64 -16.04
N HIS A 158 15.55 -20.70 -14.80
CA HIS A 158 16.98 -20.90 -14.49
C HIS A 158 17.52 -22.25 -15.00
N LYS A 159 16.65 -23.23 -15.28
CA LYS A 159 17.01 -24.54 -15.84
C LYS A 159 16.97 -24.60 -17.36
N ASP A 160 16.47 -23.55 -18.01
CA ASP A 160 16.37 -23.47 -19.47
C ASP A 160 17.54 -22.63 -20.00
N LEU A 161 18.65 -23.31 -20.27
CA LEU A 161 19.87 -22.67 -20.80
C LEU A 161 19.57 -21.91 -22.11
N VAL A 162 18.69 -22.44 -22.97
CA VAL A 162 18.31 -21.80 -24.23
C VAL A 162 17.60 -20.47 -23.96
N ALA A 163 16.65 -20.44 -23.02
CA ALA A 163 15.99 -19.20 -22.63
C ALA A 163 16.97 -18.19 -22.03
N MET A 164 17.94 -18.65 -21.23
CA MET A 164 18.98 -17.81 -20.64
C MET A 164 19.92 -17.22 -21.71
N HIS A 165 20.42 -18.04 -22.64
CA HIS A 165 21.24 -17.56 -23.76
C HIS A 165 20.49 -16.57 -24.64
N THR A 166 19.21 -16.83 -24.92
CA THR A 166 18.36 -15.93 -25.71
C THR A 166 18.14 -14.59 -24.99
N ALA A 167 17.80 -14.62 -23.70
CA ALA A 167 17.63 -13.41 -22.90
C ALA A 167 18.93 -12.60 -22.80
N LEU A 168 20.09 -13.27 -22.66
CA LEU A 168 21.39 -12.61 -22.65
C LEU A 168 21.74 -12.02 -24.02
N ALA A 169 21.45 -12.72 -25.12
CA ALA A 169 21.64 -12.19 -26.46
C ALA A 169 20.75 -10.95 -26.72
N GLU A 170 19.52 -10.97 -26.22
CA GLU A 170 18.56 -9.89 -26.43
C GLU A 170 18.92 -8.63 -25.64
N VAL A 171 19.26 -8.79 -24.35
CA VAL A 171 19.41 -7.69 -23.41
C VAL A 171 20.88 -7.39 -23.10
N GLY A 172 21.71 -8.42 -23.00
CA GLY A 172 23.14 -8.36 -22.72
C GLY A 172 23.53 -8.61 -21.26
N ILE A 173 22.56 -8.79 -20.36
CA ILE A 173 22.81 -9.06 -18.95
C ILE A 173 21.60 -9.75 -18.31
N LEU A 174 21.84 -10.64 -17.34
CA LEU A 174 20.81 -11.23 -16.49
C LEU A 174 21.14 -10.97 -15.02
N TYR A 175 20.11 -10.76 -14.21
CA TYR A 175 20.21 -10.73 -12.76
C TYR A 175 19.92 -12.13 -12.22
N ALA A 176 20.81 -12.69 -11.41
CA ALA A 176 20.77 -14.09 -11.03
C ALA A 176 21.07 -14.32 -9.55
N THR A 177 20.58 -15.44 -9.03
CA THR A 177 20.93 -15.99 -7.72
C THR A 177 21.36 -17.44 -7.83
N ALA A 178 22.24 -17.88 -6.93
CA ALA A 178 22.66 -19.27 -6.81
C ALA A 178 23.03 -19.62 -5.37
N VAL A 179 23.06 -20.92 -5.08
CA VAL A 179 23.72 -21.45 -3.89
C VAL A 179 25.24 -21.43 -4.14
N VAL A 180 25.98 -20.77 -3.28
CA VAL A 180 27.44 -20.65 -3.35
C VAL A 180 28.09 -21.72 -2.49
N HIS A 181 29.17 -22.29 -3.01
CA HIS A 181 30.01 -23.30 -2.36
C HIS A 181 31.48 -22.82 -2.26
N GLU A 182 32.33 -23.55 -1.55
CA GLU A 182 33.72 -23.16 -1.25
C GLU A 182 34.59 -22.92 -2.50
N GLY A 183 34.23 -23.54 -3.63
CA GLY A 183 34.86 -23.32 -4.93
C GLY A 183 34.93 -21.84 -5.35
N TRP A 184 33.95 -21.02 -4.91
CA TRP A 184 33.91 -19.58 -5.17
C TRP A 184 35.06 -18.80 -4.50
N ASN A 185 35.76 -19.38 -3.54
CA ASN A 185 36.98 -18.82 -2.94
C ASN A 185 38.27 -19.32 -3.62
N MET A 186 38.17 -20.31 -4.52
CA MET A 186 39.29 -21.05 -5.08
C MET A 186 39.35 -20.98 -6.62
N ILE A 187 38.92 -19.85 -7.18
CA ILE A 187 38.89 -19.61 -8.63
C ILE A 187 40.26 -19.90 -9.24
N ASP A 188 40.26 -20.71 -10.29
CA ASP A 188 41.49 -21.14 -10.92
C ASP A 188 42.14 -20.05 -11.79
N ALA A 189 43.28 -20.38 -12.37
CA ALA A 189 44.01 -19.46 -13.24
C ALA A 189 43.20 -19.06 -14.47
N ASP A 190 42.30 -19.91 -14.95
CA ASP A 190 41.43 -19.71 -16.11
C ASP A 190 40.17 -18.89 -15.78
N GLY A 191 39.95 -18.61 -14.51
CA GLY A 191 38.80 -17.86 -14.01
C GLY A 191 37.58 -18.72 -13.78
N ILE A 192 37.72 -20.04 -13.82
CA ILE A 192 36.64 -21.00 -13.62
C ILE A 192 36.48 -21.28 -12.12
N ILE A 193 35.23 -21.36 -11.67
CA ILE A 193 34.90 -21.78 -10.31
C ILE A 193 34.98 -23.32 -10.26
N PRO A 194 35.93 -23.91 -9.51
CA PRO A 194 35.96 -25.36 -9.35
C PRO A 194 34.78 -25.84 -8.50
N PRO A 195 34.16 -27.00 -8.81
CA PRO A 195 33.08 -27.55 -7.99
C PRO A 195 33.57 -27.91 -6.58
N ASP A 196 32.72 -27.73 -5.57
CA ASP A 196 32.97 -28.15 -4.18
C ASP A 196 31.63 -28.44 -3.48
N ASP A 197 31.59 -29.48 -2.65
CA ASP A 197 30.36 -29.91 -1.96
C ASP A 197 30.03 -29.02 -0.73
N THR A 198 30.96 -28.18 -0.29
CA THR A 198 30.82 -27.36 0.91
C THR A 198 30.01 -26.11 0.61
N ILE A 199 28.71 -26.14 0.93
CA ILE A 199 27.80 -25.02 0.76
C ILE A 199 28.09 -23.90 1.76
N LEU A 200 28.21 -22.67 1.26
CA LEU A 200 28.45 -21.45 2.04
C LEU A 200 27.19 -20.61 2.27
N GLY A 201 26.23 -20.64 1.34
CA GLY A 201 24.99 -19.89 1.45
C GLY A 201 24.40 -19.47 0.11
N GLY A 202 23.45 -18.53 0.11
CA GLY A 202 22.84 -18.01 -1.11
C GLY A 202 23.40 -16.65 -1.50
N HIS A 203 23.60 -16.42 -2.80
CA HIS A 203 24.22 -15.20 -3.30
C HIS A 203 23.57 -14.69 -4.59
N ALA A 204 23.64 -13.37 -4.82
CA ALA A 204 23.07 -12.71 -5.98
C ALA A 204 24.15 -11.93 -6.76
N PHE A 205 24.11 -12.02 -8.09
CA PHE A 205 25.11 -11.47 -9.00
C PHE A 205 24.52 -11.22 -10.40
N ALA A 206 25.35 -10.79 -11.35
CA ALA A 206 24.95 -10.63 -12.75
C ALA A 206 25.64 -11.66 -13.65
N ILE A 207 24.89 -12.29 -14.55
CA ILE A 207 25.44 -13.07 -15.67
C ILE A 207 25.62 -12.12 -16.85
N VAL A 208 26.84 -12.05 -17.40
CA VAL A 208 27.26 -10.98 -18.30
C VAL A 208 27.76 -11.46 -19.67
N ALA A 209 28.18 -12.72 -19.75
CA ALA A 209 28.69 -13.36 -20.97
C ALA A 209 28.52 -14.88 -20.89
N TYR A 210 28.76 -15.59 -22.00
CA TYR A 210 28.83 -17.05 -22.01
C TYR A 210 29.73 -17.57 -23.12
N ASP A 211 30.22 -18.79 -22.94
CA ASP A 211 30.90 -19.57 -23.95
C ASP A 211 30.44 -21.03 -23.92
N GLY A 212 31.18 -21.93 -24.57
CA GLY A 212 30.86 -23.35 -24.61
C GLY A 212 30.99 -24.08 -23.27
N GLN A 213 31.66 -23.49 -22.26
CA GLN A 213 31.87 -24.09 -20.94
C GLN A 213 30.83 -23.63 -19.91
N GLY A 214 30.39 -22.38 -19.99
CA GLY A 214 29.44 -21.85 -19.01
C GLY A 214 29.15 -20.36 -19.14
N PHE A 215 28.67 -19.80 -18.03
CA PHE A 215 28.31 -18.40 -17.88
C PHE A 215 29.41 -17.62 -17.18
N TRP A 216 29.82 -16.50 -17.79
CA TRP A 216 30.65 -15.51 -17.13
C TRP A 216 29.78 -14.60 -16.26
N ILE A 217 30.19 -14.42 -15.01
CA ILE A 217 29.48 -13.60 -14.02
C ILE A 217 30.31 -12.40 -13.59
N GLN A 218 29.64 -11.29 -13.27
CA GLN A 218 30.23 -10.20 -12.50
C GLN A 218 29.74 -10.30 -11.05
N ASN A 219 30.67 -10.43 -10.11
CA ASN A 219 30.38 -10.53 -8.68
C ASN A 219 30.52 -9.17 -7.97
N SER A 220 30.13 -9.12 -6.69
CA SER A 220 30.13 -7.94 -5.82
C SER A 220 31.09 -8.06 -4.63
N TRP A 221 32.24 -8.72 -4.82
CA TRP A 221 33.27 -8.90 -3.79
C TRP A 221 34.58 -8.16 -4.12
N GLY A 222 34.46 -7.07 -4.87
CA GLY A 222 35.58 -6.24 -5.29
C GLY A 222 36.39 -6.81 -6.46
N ALA A 223 37.27 -5.98 -7.01
CA ALA A 223 38.09 -6.31 -8.18
C ALA A 223 39.18 -7.35 -7.88
N ASP A 224 39.55 -7.54 -6.62
CA ASP A 224 40.56 -8.53 -6.21
C ASP A 224 40.03 -9.98 -6.22
N TRP A 225 38.73 -10.18 -6.40
CA TRP A 225 38.12 -11.50 -6.46
C TRP A 225 38.08 -12.03 -7.90
N GLY A 226 38.45 -13.30 -8.08
CA GLY A 226 38.46 -13.95 -9.40
C GLY A 226 39.36 -13.24 -10.41
N ARG A 227 38.90 -13.15 -11.65
CA ARG A 227 39.54 -12.39 -12.72
C ARG A 227 38.99 -10.97 -12.76
N GLU A 228 39.50 -10.09 -11.90
CA GLU A 228 39.11 -8.67 -11.84
C GLU A 228 37.61 -8.46 -11.50
N GLY A 229 37.07 -9.29 -10.60
CA GLY A 229 35.64 -9.29 -10.23
C GLY A 229 34.78 -10.27 -11.04
N PHE A 230 35.36 -11.02 -11.97
CA PHE A 230 34.66 -11.97 -12.84
C PHE A 230 35.08 -13.42 -12.61
N ALA A 231 34.16 -14.35 -12.88
CA ALA A 231 34.44 -15.78 -12.91
C ALA A 231 33.50 -16.50 -13.88
N LEU A 232 33.84 -17.71 -14.29
CA LEU A 232 32.99 -18.60 -15.06
C LEU A 232 32.37 -19.66 -14.15
N VAL A 233 31.03 -19.70 -14.13
CA VAL A 233 30.23 -20.79 -13.58
C VAL A 233 29.97 -21.77 -14.71
N THR A 234 30.37 -23.03 -14.57
CA THR A 234 30.13 -24.04 -15.62
C THR A 234 28.65 -24.34 -15.76
N TYR A 235 28.21 -24.87 -16.92
CA TYR A 235 26.80 -25.25 -17.08
C TYR A 235 26.35 -26.32 -16.09
N ASP A 236 27.22 -27.26 -15.73
CA ASP A 236 26.91 -28.31 -14.76
C ASP A 236 26.68 -27.70 -13.36
N ASP A 237 27.60 -26.85 -12.91
CA ASP A 237 27.49 -26.12 -11.64
C ASP A 237 26.23 -25.23 -11.61
N TRP A 238 25.97 -24.51 -12.70
CA TRP A 238 24.77 -23.67 -12.82
C TRP A 238 23.46 -24.49 -12.72
N LEU A 239 23.37 -25.63 -13.40
CA LEU A 239 22.16 -26.46 -13.39
C LEU A 239 21.90 -27.10 -12.02
N GLU A 240 22.94 -27.30 -11.22
CA GLU A 240 22.86 -27.81 -9.87
C GLU A 240 22.50 -26.71 -8.85
N HIS A 241 23.15 -25.55 -8.93
CA HIS A 241 23.11 -24.54 -7.87
C HIS A 241 22.37 -23.24 -8.20
N GLY A 242 22.07 -22.96 -9.48
CA GLY A 242 21.34 -21.77 -9.91
C GLY A 242 19.87 -21.80 -9.45
N THR A 243 19.33 -20.67 -8.98
CA THR A 243 17.98 -20.63 -8.37
C THR A 243 17.02 -19.65 -9.03
N ASP A 244 17.37 -18.37 -9.14
CA ASP A 244 16.53 -17.37 -9.80
C ASP A 244 17.26 -16.63 -10.90
N VAL A 245 16.56 -16.35 -12.00
CA VAL A 245 17.08 -15.53 -13.09
C VAL A 245 16.00 -14.55 -13.53
N TRP A 246 16.39 -13.29 -13.66
CA TRP A 246 15.55 -12.19 -14.08
C TRP A 246 16.22 -11.43 -15.22
N VAL A 247 15.42 -11.08 -16.23
CA VAL A 247 15.84 -10.20 -17.31
C VAL A 247 15.09 -8.87 -17.21
N ALA A 248 15.79 -7.76 -17.43
CA ALA A 248 15.31 -6.41 -17.19
C ALA A 248 15.50 -5.50 -18.42
N ARG A 249 14.52 -4.64 -18.69
CA ARG A 249 14.57 -3.58 -19.70
C ARG A 249 14.21 -2.25 -19.09
N LEU A 250 15.08 -1.26 -19.27
CA LEU A 250 14.85 0.10 -18.77
C LEU A 250 13.57 0.72 -19.36
N GLY A 251 12.87 1.47 -18.53
CA GLY A 251 11.75 2.32 -18.96
C GLY A 251 12.24 3.68 -19.44
N ALA A 252 11.36 4.40 -20.15
CA ALA A 252 11.55 5.82 -20.41
C ALA A 252 11.11 6.64 -19.19
N PRO A 253 11.89 7.63 -18.73
CA PRO A 253 11.44 8.50 -17.64
C PRO A 253 10.21 9.31 -18.08
N VAL A 254 9.13 9.26 -17.29
CA VAL A 254 7.89 10.00 -17.55
C VAL A 254 7.66 11.01 -16.43
N THR A 255 7.27 12.23 -16.80
CA THR A 255 6.84 13.26 -15.85
C THR A 255 5.36 13.54 -16.05
N LEU A 256 4.55 13.20 -15.04
CA LEU A 256 3.14 13.56 -15.01
C LEU A 256 3.02 14.99 -14.48
N ARG A 257 2.28 15.84 -15.19
CA ARG A 257 2.18 17.28 -14.87
C ARG A 257 0.93 17.66 -14.09
N THR A 258 -0.05 16.77 -14.01
CA THR A 258 -1.36 17.05 -13.40
C THR A 258 -1.79 15.88 -12.53
N ALA A 259 -2.49 16.19 -11.43
CA ALA A 259 -3.06 15.17 -10.54
C ALA A 259 -4.01 14.21 -11.29
N LYS A 260 -4.74 14.73 -12.29
CA LYS A 260 -5.57 13.93 -13.19
C LYS A 260 -4.76 12.88 -13.96
N ALA A 261 -3.61 13.24 -14.52
CA ALA A 261 -2.75 12.29 -15.23
C ALA A 261 -2.21 11.20 -14.28
N THR A 262 -1.85 11.58 -13.04
CA THR A 262 -1.46 10.64 -11.98
C THR A 262 -2.60 9.66 -11.64
N ALA A 263 -3.83 10.14 -11.47
CA ALA A 263 -4.98 9.29 -11.19
C ALA A 263 -5.26 8.29 -12.32
N THR A 264 -5.19 8.75 -13.57
CA THR A 264 -5.35 7.88 -14.74
C THR A 264 -4.22 6.84 -14.85
N SER A 265 -2.96 7.21 -14.57
CA SER A 265 -1.83 6.27 -14.62
C SER A 265 -1.84 5.27 -13.45
N GLN A 266 -2.42 5.62 -12.30
CA GLN A 266 -2.58 4.69 -11.19
C GLN A 266 -3.70 3.66 -11.46
N SER A 267 -4.64 3.99 -12.35
CA SER A 267 -5.81 3.16 -12.62
C SER A 267 -5.47 1.78 -13.17
N ALA A 268 -6.38 0.84 -12.93
CA ALA A 268 -6.25 -0.54 -13.38
C ALA A 268 -6.13 -0.71 -14.90
N ALA A 269 -6.52 0.30 -15.68
CA ALA A 269 -6.42 0.30 -17.12
C ALA A 269 -4.98 0.54 -17.61
N ALA A 270 -4.15 1.25 -16.83
CA ALA A 270 -2.80 1.63 -17.23
C ALA A 270 -1.73 0.55 -16.94
N ARG A 271 -2.02 -0.40 -16.05
CA ARG A 271 -1.31 -1.67 -15.71
C ARG A 271 0.22 -1.67 -15.48
N GLN A 272 0.97 -0.59 -15.74
CA GLN A 272 2.45 -0.60 -15.71
C GLN A 272 3.12 0.75 -15.31
N SER A 273 2.37 1.70 -14.73
CA SER A 273 2.83 3.08 -14.49
C SER A 273 2.98 3.47 -13.02
N GLU A 274 3.29 2.52 -12.14
CA GLU A 274 3.31 2.75 -10.69
C GLU A 274 4.46 3.65 -10.22
N THR A 275 5.62 3.65 -10.89
CA THR A 275 6.77 4.47 -10.50
C THR A 275 6.46 5.96 -10.51
N TYR A 276 5.76 6.44 -11.55
CA TYR A 276 5.45 7.86 -11.70
C TYR A 276 4.34 8.29 -10.75
N ALA A 277 3.33 7.44 -10.56
CA ALA A 277 2.23 7.71 -9.65
C ALA A 277 2.67 7.70 -8.18
N PHE A 278 3.63 6.83 -7.83
CA PHE A 278 4.16 6.69 -6.47
C PHE A 278 4.67 8.03 -5.92
N ARG A 279 5.51 8.74 -6.70
CA ARG A 279 6.08 10.03 -6.29
C ARG A 279 5.01 11.04 -5.91
N ASP A 280 3.96 11.13 -6.70
CA ASP A 280 2.90 12.14 -6.53
C ASP A 280 1.93 11.75 -5.40
N ILE A 281 1.68 10.45 -5.20
CA ILE A 281 0.68 9.97 -4.24
C ILE A 281 1.29 9.77 -2.84
N ARG A 282 2.57 9.38 -2.74
CA ARG A 282 3.26 9.08 -1.46
C ARG A 282 3.08 10.17 -0.39
N PRO A 283 3.18 11.48 -0.69
CA PRO A 283 3.00 12.53 0.32
C PRO A 283 1.60 12.58 0.97
N HIS A 284 0.62 11.91 0.37
CA HIS A 284 -0.78 11.92 0.78
C HIS A 284 -1.21 10.64 1.49
N ILE A 285 -0.28 9.73 1.82
CA ILE A 285 -0.59 8.43 2.40
C ILE A 285 0.23 8.18 3.67
N ILE A 286 -0.45 7.71 4.71
CA ILE A 286 0.14 7.08 5.88
C ILE A 286 -0.37 5.64 5.95
N SER A 287 0.54 4.68 5.71
CA SER A 287 0.23 3.26 5.79
C SER A 287 0.20 2.78 7.24
N ILE A 288 -0.94 2.21 7.63
CA ILE A 288 -1.19 1.62 8.95
C ILE A 288 -1.23 0.09 8.81
N GLY A 289 -0.53 -0.60 9.69
CA GLY A 289 -0.46 -2.06 9.77
C GLY A 289 -1.18 -2.59 11.00
N ASN A 290 -0.82 -3.81 11.38
CA ASN A 290 -1.35 -4.49 12.56
C ASN A 290 -1.05 -3.69 13.82
N GLU A 291 -1.91 -3.83 14.82
CA GLU A 291 -1.88 -3.11 16.10
C GLU A 291 -1.97 -1.58 15.92
N GLY A 292 -2.41 -1.11 14.75
CA GLY A 292 -2.46 0.31 14.42
C GLY A 292 -1.08 0.97 14.21
N LEU A 293 -0.01 0.19 14.13
CA LEU A 293 1.36 0.70 13.95
C LEU A 293 1.62 1.15 12.51
N LEU A 294 2.67 1.97 12.33
CA LEU A 294 3.13 2.32 10.99
C LEU A 294 3.63 1.08 10.24
N ARG A 295 3.19 0.93 9.00
CA ARG A 295 3.58 -0.20 8.14
C ARG A 295 4.69 0.25 7.18
N THR A 296 5.91 -0.22 7.38
CA THR A 296 7.09 0.19 6.58
C THR A 296 7.28 -0.57 5.27
N HIS A 297 6.52 -1.63 5.02
CA HIS A 297 6.65 -2.51 3.85
C HIS A 297 5.61 -2.21 2.76
N GLY A 298 5.83 -2.79 1.58
CA GLY A 298 4.99 -2.57 0.40
C GLY A 298 5.19 -1.21 -0.26
N THR A 299 4.47 -0.97 -1.36
CA THR A 299 4.67 0.21 -2.23
C THR A 299 4.60 1.52 -1.46
N TYR A 300 3.55 1.73 -0.68
CA TYR A 300 3.34 2.97 0.08
C TYR A 300 3.70 2.82 1.57
N GLY A 301 4.62 1.92 1.91
CA GLY A 301 5.08 1.78 3.30
C GLY A 301 5.52 3.13 3.91
N THR A 302 5.22 3.33 5.19
CA THR A 302 5.46 4.59 5.89
C THR A 302 6.20 4.30 7.19
N SER A 303 7.33 4.98 7.40
CA SER A 303 8.09 5.05 8.65
C SER A 303 7.79 6.37 9.37
N GLU A 304 8.23 6.51 10.63
CA GLU A 304 8.06 7.77 11.36
C GLU A 304 8.78 8.95 10.68
N ALA A 305 9.94 8.70 10.06
CA ALA A 305 10.64 9.71 9.26
C ALA A 305 9.84 10.13 8.02
N ASP A 306 9.12 9.19 7.38
CA ASP A 306 8.22 9.52 6.26
C ASP A 306 7.06 10.40 6.74
N VAL A 307 6.45 10.10 7.90
CA VAL A 307 5.41 10.95 8.49
C VAL A 307 5.98 12.34 8.78
N ALA A 308 7.18 12.44 9.36
CA ALA A 308 7.82 13.72 9.63
C ALA A 308 8.00 14.55 8.35
N SER A 309 8.52 13.94 7.29
CA SER A 309 8.72 14.57 5.98
C SER A 309 7.40 15.04 5.36
N ILE A 310 6.32 14.24 5.46
CA ILE A 310 4.97 14.65 4.99
C ILE A 310 4.57 16.00 5.60
N PHE A 311 4.71 16.16 6.92
CA PHE A 311 4.25 17.37 7.60
C PHE A 311 5.26 18.54 7.55
N ARG A 312 6.56 18.26 7.58
CA ARG A 312 7.61 19.30 7.69
C ARG A 312 8.15 19.76 6.34
N GLU A 313 8.06 18.94 5.31
CA GLU A 313 8.65 19.21 3.99
C GLU A 313 7.56 19.26 2.92
N GLU A 314 6.81 18.18 2.75
CA GLU A 314 5.88 18.04 1.62
C GLU A 314 4.64 18.92 1.74
N PHE A 315 4.00 18.96 2.91
CA PHE A 315 2.85 19.83 3.13
C PHE A 315 3.21 21.31 2.89
N PRO A 316 4.29 21.88 3.48
CA PRO A 316 4.73 23.24 3.15
C PRO A 316 5.08 23.44 1.68
N ARG A 317 5.76 22.46 1.04
CA ARG A 317 6.17 22.55 -0.37
C ARG A 317 4.95 22.60 -1.31
N ILE A 318 3.95 21.76 -1.07
CA ILE A 318 2.75 21.65 -1.91
C ILE A 318 1.80 22.83 -1.66
N THR A 319 1.65 23.25 -0.40
CA THR A 319 0.67 24.26 0.00
C THR A 319 1.22 25.69 0.06
N GLY A 320 2.52 25.89 -0.21
CA GLY A 320 3.21 27.18 0.01
C GLY A 320 2.68 28.38 -0.81
N LYS A 321 1.87 28.14 -1.84
CA LYS A 321 1.22 29.20 -2.64
C LYS A 321 -0.28 29.36 -2.34
N TRP A 322 -0.84 28.57 -1.43
CA TRP A 322 -2.26 28.56 -1.13
C TRP A 322 -2.64 29.74 -0.24
N ARG A 323 -3.85 30.27 -0.43
CA ARG A 323 -4.39 31.33 0.41
C ARG A 323 -4.76 30.80 1.79
N LYS A 324 -5.38 29.61 1.84
CA LYS A 324 -5.72 28.92 3.08
C LYS A 324 -5.23 27.48 3.01
N ARG A 325 -4.48 27.04 4.01
CA ARG A 325 -3.82 25.72 3.99
C ARG A 325 -4.69 24.69 4.68
N ARG A 326 -5.61 24.07 3.94
CA ARG A 326 -6.51 23.06 4.51
C ARG A 326 -5.87 21.69 4.45
N ILE A 327 -5.85 20.96 5.56
CA ILE A 327 -5.47 19.55 5.61
C ILE A 327 -6.71 18.71 5.90
N LEU A 328 -6.99 17.74 5.03
CA LEU A 328 -8.07 16.77 5.19
C LEU A 328 -7.51 15.43 5.63
N LEU A 329 -7.76 15.05 6.88
CA LEU A 329 -7.48 13.72 7.41
C LEU A 329 -8.57 12.75 6.96
N TYR A 330 -8.24 11.83 6.07
CA TYR A 330 -9.17 10.86 5.51
C TYR A 330 -8.89 9.44 6.00
N ALA A 331 -9.93 8.72 6.43
CA ALA A 331 -9.85 7.28 6.72
C ALA A 331 -10.97 6.55 5.95
N HIS A 332 -10.57 5.57 5.16
CA HIS A 332 -11.50 4.82 4.30
C HIS A 332 -12.28 3.75 5.07
N GLY A 333 -13.31 3.19 4.43
CA GLY A 333 -14.11 2.09 5.01
C GLY A 333 -13.37 0.76 5.06
N GLY A 334 -13.83 -0.14 5.95
CA GLY A 334 -13.24 -1.47 6.13
C GLY A 334 -13.49 -2.44 4.96
N LEU A 335 -14.28 -2.02 3.96
CA LEU A 335 -14.52 -2.78 2.74
C LEU A 335 -13.47 -2.53 1.65
N THR A 336 -12.69 -1.46 1.80
CA THR A 336 -11.81 -0.97 0.74
C THR A 336 -10.44 -1.62 0.89
N ASN A 337 -10.05 -2.45 -0.08
CA ASN A 337 -8.67 -2.95 -0.13
C ASN A 337 -7.69 -1.83 -0.46
N GLU A 338 -6.42 -2.05 -0.13
CA GLU A 338 -5.35 -1.06 -0.28
C GLU A 338 -5.28 -0.45 -1.69
N SER A 339 -5.38 -1.26 -2.75
CA SER A 339 -5.31 -0.76 -4.13
C SER A 339 -6.49 0.17 -4.49
N SER A 340 -7.68 -0.13 -3.97
CA SER A 340 -8.86 0.73 -4.12
C SER A 340 -8.71 2.02 -3.31
N ALA A 341 -8.20 1.94 -2.08
CA ALA A 341 -8.01 3.11 -1.24
C ALA A 341 -6.95 4.06 -1.84
N ILE A 342 -5.83 3.54 -2.36
CA ILE A 342 -4.82 4.33 -3.07
C ILE A 342 -5.40 4.99 -4.33
N GLN A 343 -6.17 4.24 -5.13
CA GLN A 343 -6.83 4.81 -6.32
C GLN A 343 -7.76 5.96 -5.92
N ARG A 344 -8.50 5.78 -4.81
CA ARG A 344 -9.43 6.80 -4.32
C ARG A 344 -8.72 8.07 -3.89
N VAL A 345 -7.59 7.96 -3.20
CA VAL A 345 -6.72 9.10 -2.87
C VAL A 345 -6.24 9.80 -4.15
N ALA A 346 -5.81 9.03 -5.16
CA ALA A 346 -5.37 9.61 -6.44
C ALA A 346 -6.50 10.39 -7.14
N ASP A 347 -7.72 9.84 -7.13
CA ASP A 347 -8.91 10.48 -7.70
C ASP A 347 -9.29 11.77 -6.95
N TYR A 348 -9.33 11.72 -5.62
CA TYR A 348 -9.66 12.88 -4.78
C TYR A 348 -8.66 14.03 -4.93
N ARG A 349 -7.36 13.72 -5.02
CA ARG A 349 -6.30 14.73 -5.19
C ARG A 349 -6.56 15.65 -6.37
N THR A 350 -7.19 15.16 -7.43
CA THR A 350 -7.50 15.98 -8.61
C THR A 350 -8.39 17.17 -8.25
N ALA A 351 -9.51 16.92 -7.56
CA ALA A 351 -10.44 17.98 -7.19
C ALA A 351 -9.99 18.76 -5.94
N LEU A 352 -9.41 18.07 -4.95
CA LEU A 352 -9.07 18.69 -3.67
C LEU A 352 -7.89 19.67 -3.76
N LEU A 353 -6.85 19.33 -4.53
CA LEU A 353 -5.68 20.21 -4.65
C LEU A 353 -5.99 21.50 -5.44
N GLU A 354 -6.95 21.46 -6.37
CA GLU A 354 -7.43 22.64 -7.09
C GLU A 354 -8.13 23.64 -6.16
N GLU A 355 -8.75 23.15 -5.09
CA GLU A 355 -9.49 23.94 -4.08
C GLU A 355 -8.67 24.22 -2.81
N GLU A 356 -7.34 24.12 -2.87
CA GLU A 356 -6.43 24.32 -1.74
C GLU A 356 -6.73 23.40 -0.53
N VAL A 357 -7.10 22.15 -0.81
CA VAL A 357 -7.29 21.09 0.19
C VAL A 357 -6.25 19.99 0.01
N TYR A 358 -5.44 19.76 1.03
CA TYR A 358 -4.42 18.70 1.06
C TYR A 358 -5.03 17.41 1.63
N PRO A 359 -5.33 16.39 0.80
CA PRO A 359 -5.77 15.10 1.33
C PRO A 359 -4.61 14.35 1.96
N LEU A 360 -4.77 13.91 3.20
CA LEU A 360 -3.87 13.00 3.88
C LEU A 360 -4.68 11.78 4.34
N ALA A 361 -4.45 10.65 3.68
CA ALA A 361 -5.20 9.43 3.90
C ALA A 361 -4.45 8.44 4.79
N PHE A 362 -5.15 7.90 5.78
CA PHE A 362 -4.71 6.72 6.52
C PHE A 362 -5.18 5.49 5.76
N ILE A 363 -4.22 4.73 5.23
CA ILE A 363 -4.47 3.50 4.48
C ILE A 363 -4.13 2.33 5.38
N TRP A 364 -5.14 1.63 5.87
CA TRP A 364 -4.95 0.42 6.67
C TRP A 364 -5.21 -0.83 5.82
N LYS A 365 -4.59 -1.95 6.19
CA LYS A 365 -4.93 -3.23 5.57
C LYS A 365 -6.22 -3.76 6.19
N THR A 366 -7.32 -3.64 5.46
CA THR A 366 -8.55 -4.37 5.77
C THR A 366 -8.73 -5.52 4.81
N ASP A 367 -8.02 -6.63 5.05
CA ASP A 367 -8.36 -7.96 4.51
C ASP A 367 -9.70 -8.48 5.09
N PHE A 368 -10.31 -7.71 6.00
CA PHE A 368 -11.63 -7.94 6.57
C PHE A 368 -12.70 -8.22 5.51
N TRP A 369 -12.74 -7.46 4.40
CA TRP A 369 -13.77 -7.69 3.38
C TRP A 369 -13.67 -9.03 2.68
N THR A 370 -12.44 -9.41 2.31
CA THR A 370 -12.18 -10.70 1.69
C THR A 370 -12.52 -11.83 2.64
N THR A 371 -12.15 -11.70 3.92
CA THR A 371 -12.47 -12.66 4.97
C THR A 371 -13.97 -12.76 5.22
N LEU A 372 -14.67 -11.62 5.34
CA LEU A 372 -16.11 -11.58 5.52
C LEU A 372 -16.87 -12.17 4.33
N THR A 373 -16.45 -11.86 3.10
CA THR A 373 -17.03 -12.45 1.88
C THR A 373 -16.88 -13.97 1.87
N ASN A 374 -15.71 -14.48 2.28
CA ASN A 374 -15.48 -15.93 2.39
C ASN A 374 -16.35 -16.55 3.48
N ILE A 375 -16.45 -15.92 4.65
CA ILE A 375 -17.33 -16.36 5.75
C ILE A 375 -18.79 -16.40 5.31
N LEU A 376 -19.27 -15.37 4.58
CA LEU A 376 -20.64 -15.32 4.06
C LEU A 376 -20.89 -16.46 3.06
N LYS A 377 -19.97 -16.70 2.13
CA LYS A 377 -20.07 -17.82 1.17
C LYS A 377 -20.05 -19.17 1.87
N ASP A 378 -19.23 -19.34 2.90
CA ASP A 378 -19.17 -20.56 3.71
C ASP A 378 -20.44 -20.76 4.55
N ALA A 379 -21.04 -19.69 5.07
CA ALA A 379 -22.31 -19.75 5.77
C ALA A 379 -23.43 -20.24 4.85
N VAL A 380 -23.43 -19.79 3.58
CA VAL A 380 -24.37 -20.27 2.55
C VAL A 380 -24.09 -21.72 2.17
N SER A 381 -22.83 -22.11 1.92
CA SER A 381 -22.48 -23.46 1.45
C SER A 381 -22.78 -24.56 2.48
N ARG A 382 -22.74 -24.22 3.78
CA ARG A 382 -23.11 -25.14 4.87
C ARG A 382 -24.62 -25.35 5.00
N ARG A 383 -25.46 -24.62 4.25
CA ARG A 383 -26.89 -24.93 4.11
C ARG A 383 -27.10 -25.95 2.99
N ARG A 384 -27.66 -27.12 3.33
CA ARG A 384 -28.22 -28.06 2.34
C ARG A 384 -29.43 -27.43 1.63
N PRO A 385 -29.69 -27.75 0.34
CA PRO A 385 -30.78 -27.13 -0.40
C PRO A 385 -32.13 -27.73 0.03
N GLU A 386 -32.94 -26.96 0.77
CA GLU A 386 -34.38 -27.15 0.78
C GLU A 386 -34.96 -26.31 -0.37
N GLY A 387 -35.66 -26.98 -1.28
CA GLY A 387 -36.16 -26.36 -2.50
C GLY A 387 -37.33 -25.39 -2.29
N PHE A 388 -37.73 -24.84 -3.43
CA PHE A 388 -39.06 -24.33 -3.81
C PHE A 388 -39.31 -22.80 -3.94
N LEU A 389 -39.77 -22.49 -5.17
CA LEU A 389 -40.84 -21.59 -5.67
C LEU A 389 -40.82 -20.05 -5.52
N ASP A 390 -41.35 -19.42 -6.58
CA ASP A 390 -41.07 -18.07 -7.07
C ASP A 390 -42.19 -17.03 -6.76
N ALA A 391 -42.80 -17.09 -5.57
CA ALA A 391 -43.82 -16.09 -5.17
C ALA A 391 -43.74 -15.62 -3.70
N THR A 392 -42.69 -15.98 -2.95
CA THR A 392 -42.50 -15.62 -1.52
C THR A 392 -41.10 -15.07 -1.24
N LYS A 393 -40.53 -14.29 -2.17
CA LYS A 393 -39.12 -13.85 -2.10
C LYS A 393 -38.82 -13.03 -0.85
N ASP A 394 -39.56 -11.96 -0.54
CA ASP A 394 -39.17 -11.03 0.54
C ASP A 394 -39.29 -11.63 1.96
N PHE A 395 -40.29 -12.48 2.19
CA PHE A 395 -40.42 -13.20 3.46
C PHE A 395 -39.33 -14.28 3.63
N MET A 396 -38.95 -14.96 2.55
CA MET A 396 -37.89 -15.96 2.57
C MET A 396 -36.50 -15.34 2.69
N LEU A 397 -36.24 -14.20 2.04
CA LEU A 397 -34.96 -13.48 2.11
C LEU A 397 -34.69 -12.95 3.53
N ASN A 398 -35.69 -12.38 4.20
CA ASN A 398 -35.54 -11.96 5.59
C ASN A 398 -35.23 -13.13 6.54
N ARG A 399 -35.89 -14.29 6.35
CA ARG A 399 -35.55 -15.53 7.09
C ARG A 399 -34.20 -16.14 6.69
N LEU A 400 -33.74 -15.87 5.47
CA LEU A 400 -32.43 -16.28 4.98
C LEU A 400 -31.36 -15.56 5.78
N ASP A 401 -31.47 -14.23 5.90
CA ASP A 401 -30.57 -13.34 6.61
C ASP A 401 -30.56 -13.60 8.13
N ASP A 402 -31.74 -13.77 8.74
CA ASP A 402 -31.87 -14.07 10.19
C ASP A 402 -31.12 -15.35 10.60
N ALA A 403 -30.93 -16.28 9.67
CA ALA A 403 -30.18 -17.51 9.91
C ALA A 403 -28.69 -17.40 9.48
N LEU A 404 -28.35 -16.46 8.60
CA LEU A 404 -26.96 -16.17 8.23
C LEU A 404 -26.24 -15.42 9.37
N GLU A 405 -26.92 -14.48 10.02
CA GLU A 405 -26.33 -13.64 11.09
C GLU A 405 -25.67 -14.47 12.22
N PRO A 406 -26.32 -15.48 12.84
CA PRO A 406 -25.69 -16.34 13.83
C PRO A 406 -24.54 -17.18 13.26
N MET A 407 -24.66 -17.64 12.01
CA MET A 407 -23.63 -18.46 11.36
C MET A 407 -22.37 -17.65 11.08
N VAL A 408 -22.50 -16.45 10.53
CA VAL A 408 -21.38 -15.54 10.27
C VAL A 408 -20.64 -15.22 11.57
N ARG A 409 -21.38 -14.96 12.66
CA ARG A 409 -20.79 -14.75 13.98
C ARG A 409 -20.01 -15.98 14.46
N MET A 410 -20.60 -17.18 14.34
CA MET A 410 -19.98 -18.46 14.72
C MET A 410 -18.73 -18.78 13.90
N LEU A 411 -18.71 -18.44 12.61
CA LEU A 411 -17.60 -18.65 11.69
C LEU A 411 -16.46 -17.62 11.84
N GLY A 412 -16.45 -16.84 12.93
CA GLY A 412 -15.37 -15.92 13.24
C GLY A 412 -15.58 -14.48 12.76
N GLY A 413 -16.76 -14.14 12.20
CA GLY A 413 -17.04 -12.79 11.71
C GLY A 413 -16.88 -11.71 12.79
N LYS A 414 -17.33 -11.97 14.03
CA LYS A 414 -17.12 -11.07 15.17
C LYS A 414 -15.63 -10.88 15.46
N LEU A 415 -14.87 -11.97 15.51
CA LEU A 415 -13.45 -11.93 15.87
C LEU A 415 -12.66 -11.03 14.90
N HIS A 416 -12.90 -11.19 13.59
CA HIS A 416 -12.26 -10.35 12.58
C HIS A 416 -12.75 -8.89 12.60
N TRP A 417 -14.01 -8.67 13.00
CA TRP A 417 -14.54 -7.32 13.20
C TRP A 417 -13.89 -6.63 14.41
N ASP A 418 -13.74 -7.35 15.52
CA ASP A 418 -13.05 -6.85 16.72
C ASP A 418 -11.58 -6.54 16.42
N GLU A 419 -10.87 -7.42 15.72
CA GLU A 419 -9.48 -7.20 15.28
C GLU A 419 -9.36 -5.92 14.43
N MET A 420 -10.31 -5.69 13.51
CA MET A 420 -10.34 -4.45 12.72
C MET A 420 -10.56 -3.22 13.62
N LYS A 421 -11.50 -3.27 14.56
CA LYS A 421 -11.74 -2.19 15.53
C LYS A 421 -10.53 -1.92 16.42
N GLU A 422 -9.84 -2.98 16.87
CA GLU A 422 -8.63 -2.88 17.69
C GLU A 422 -7.50 -2.20 16.93
N ASN A 423 -7.25 -2.62 15.67
CA ASN A 423 -6.27 -1.94 14.80
C ASN A 423 -6.64 -0.48 14.56
N ALA A 424 -7.94 -0.20 14.36
CA ALA A 424 -8.45 1.15 14.13
C ALA A 424 -8.22 2.08 15.32
N VAL A 425 -8.59 1.62 16.51
CA VAL A 425 -8.44 2.37 17.75
C VAL A 425 -6.97 2.47 18.17
N GLY A 426 -6.23 1.35 18.04
CA GLY A 426 -4.81 1.24 18.36
C GLY A 426 -3.94 2.23 17.59
N ALA A 427 -4.35 2.62 16.37
CA ALA A 427 -3.62 3.61 15.58
C ALA A 427 -3.44 4.96 16.27
N THR A 428 -4.33 5.31 17.21
CA THR A 428 -4.22 6.53 18.02
C THR A 428 -3.95 6.26 19.50
N VAL A 429 -4.56 5.21 20.07
CA VAL A 429 -4.43 4.92 21.51
C VAL A 429 -2.99 4.56 21.87
N GLU A 430 -2.34 3.75 21.02
CA GLU A 430 -0.96 3.35 21.24
C GLU A 430 0.00 4.52 21.05
N SER A 431 0.99 4.64 21.94
CA SER A 431 1.97 5.73 21.90
C SER A 431 2.76 5.73 20.58
N ARG A 432 2.93 4.55 19.98
CA ARG A 432 3.58 4.30 18.69
C ARG A 432 2.59 4.11 17.52
N GLY A 433 1.29 4.29 17.76
CA GLY A 433 0.27 4.18 16.71
C GLY A 433 0.51 5.19 15.58
N GLY A 434 0.26 4.80 14.33
CA GLY A 434 0.59 5.66 13.19
C GLY A 434 -0.19 6.97 13.15
N ALA A 435 -1.47 6.96 13.54
CA ALA A 435 -2.27 8.17 13.68
C ALA A 435 -1.83 9.01 14.89
N ARG A 436 -1.39 8.38 15.99
CA ARG A 436 -0.78 9.08 17.13
C ARG A 436 0.47 9.84 16.73
N ILE A 437 1.31 9.25 15.90
CA ILE A 437 2.52 9.88 15.36
C ILE A 437 2.14 11.06 14.45
N ALA A 438 1.21 10.86 13.52
CA ALA A 438 0.71 11.92 12.65
C ALA A 438 0.11 13.10 13.43
N ALA A 439 -0.67 12.82 14.48
CA ALA A 439 -1.27 13.84 15.34
C ALA A 439 -0.21 14.72 16.02
N ARG A 440 0.94 14.16 16.43
CA ARG A 440 2.05 14.96 16.98
C ARG A 440 2.57 15.97 15.96
N TYR A 441 2.88 15.54 14.74
CA TYR A 441 3.36 16.47 13.70
C TYR A 441 2.28 17.47 13.25
N LEU A 442 1.01 17.06 13.25
CA LEU A 442 -0.11 17.96 13.00
C LEU A 442 -0.20 19.06 14.06
N THR A 443 0.09 18.79 15.34
CA THR A 443 0.13 19.86 16.37
C THR A 443 1.25 20.87 16.13
N GLU A 444 2.37 20.46 15.55
CA GLU A 444 3.44 21.38 15.15
C GLU A 444 2.97 22.27 14.01
N LEU A 445 2.34 21.66 13.00
CA LEU A 445 1.82 22.36 11.83
C LEU A 445 0.68 23.33 12.18
N ALA A 446 -0.21 22.95 13.10
CA ALA A 446 -1.34 23.75 13.55
C ALA A 446 -0.96 24.98 14.40
N LYS A 447 0.33 25.16 14.75
CA LYS A 447 0.83 26.43 15.32
C LYS A 447 0.72 27.57 14.31
N ASP A 448 0.69 27.24 13.03
CA ASP A 448 0.43 28.20 11.96
C ASP A 448 -1.07 28.47 11.84
N PRO A 449 -1.54 29.71 12.10
CA PRO A 449 -2.97 30.02 12.12
C PRO A 449 -3.64 29.95 10.75
N SER A 450 -2.88 29.85 9.65
CA SER A 450 -3.43 29.64 8.30
C SER A 450 -3.78 28.18 8.00
N VAL A 451 -3.39 27.25 8.87
CA VAL A 451 -3.67 25.83 8.73
C VAL A 451 -5.05 25.50 9.30
N GLU A 452 -5.88 24.86 8.48
CA GLU A 452 -7.23 24.43 8.86
C GLU A 452 -7.32 22.90 8.81
N ILE A 453 -7.80 22.29 9.91
CA ILE A 453 -7.89 20.84 10.06
C ILE A 453 -9.31 20.39 9.72
N HIS A 454 -9.43 19.46 8.77
CA HIS A 454 -10.67 18.82 8.40
C HIS A 454 -10.54 17.30 8.54
N VAL A 455 -11.64 16.63 8.85
CA VAL A 455 -11.69 15.18 9.03
C VAL A 455 -12.81 14.60 8.17
N ALA A 456 -12.54 13.52 7.45
CA ALA A 456 -13.53 12.71 6.77
C ALA A 456 -13.31 11.21 7.04
N GLY A 457 -14.37 10.49 7.38
CA GLY A 457 -14.32 9.06 7.64
C GLY A 457 -15.49 8.32 7.02
N HIS A 458 -15.23 7.24 6.28
CA HIS A 458 -16.27 6.34 5.77
C HIS A 458 -16.35 5.07 6.59
N SER A 459 -17.53 4.63 6.97
CA SER A 459 -17.74 3.32 7.62
C SER A 459 -16.79 3.13 8.82
N ALA A 460 -15.89 2.13 8.78
CA ALA A 460 -14.88 1.91 9.82
C ALA A 460 -13.95 3.11 10.06
N GLY A 461 -13.78 4.01 9.09
CA GLY A 461 -13.07 5.29 9.28
C GLY A 461 -13.67 6.15 10.40
N GLY A 462 -14.97 6.01 10.71
CA GLY A 462 -15.58 6.61 11.91
C GLY A 462 -15.06 6.04 13.23
N ILE A 463 -14.65 4.76 13.24
CA ILE A 463 -14.01 4.10 14.38
C ILE A 463 -12.56 4.55 14.51
N PHE A 464 -11.82 4.62 13.39
CA PHE A 464 -10.44 5.13 13.34
C PHE A 464 -10.31 6.54 13.89
N HIS A 465 -11.19 7.43 13.39
CA HIS A 465 -11.14 8.83 13.75
C HIS A 465 -11.67 9.11 15.15
N ALA A 466 -12.38 8.17 15.80
CA ALA A 466 -12.95 8.40 17.13
C ALA A 466 -11.88 8.80 18.17
N PRO A 467 -10.83 7.99 18.41
CA PRO A 467 -9.76 8.42 19.31
C PRO A 467 -8.91 9.57 18.74
N LEU A 468 -8.75 9.68 17.41
CA LEU A 468 -7.95 10.74 16.79
C LEU A 468 -8.58 12.12 17.00
N VAL A 469 -9.85 12.27 16.63
CA VAL A 469 -10.62 13.51 16.83
C VAL A 469 -10.71 13.84 18.32
N GLN A 470 -10.96 12.84 19.18
CA GLN A 470 -10.98 13.03 20.62
C GLN A 470 -9.63 13.57 21.14
N LEU A 471 -8.50 13.01 20.66
CA LEU A 471 -7.16 13.47 21.03
C LEU A 471 -6.86 14.87 20.52
N LEU A 472 -7.19 15.16 19.27
CA LEU A 472 -6.91 16.45 18.64
C LEU A 472 -7.73 17.57 19.30
N ALA A 473 -9.04 17.35 19.47
CA ALA A 473 -10.00 18.40 19.76
C ALA A 473 -10.29 18.62 21.26
N ALA A 474 -10.16 17.59 22.11
CA ALA A 474 -10.48 17.74 23.52
C ALA A 474 -9.54 18.72 24.22
N GLU A 475 -10.10 19.56 25.09
CA GLU A 475 -9.32 20.49 25.92
C GLU A 475 -8.96 19.85 27.27
N GLY A 476 -7.65 19.72 27.55
CA GLY A 476 -7.21 19.21 28.84
C GLY A 476 -7.39 17.70 29.00
N LYS A 477 -7.83 17.23 30.17
CA LYS A 477 -7.89 15.80 30.50
C LYS A 477 -9.15 15.16 29.91
N ILE A 478 -8.96 14.12 29.11
CA ILE A 478 -10.05 13.34 28.50
C ILE A 478 -10.67 12.42 29.55
N THR A 479 -12.00 12.43 29.67
CA THR A 479 -12.74 11.75 30.76
C THR A 479 -13.45 10.46 30.31
N SER A 480 -13.68 10.27 29.02
CA SER A 480 -14.42 9.15 28.41
C SER A 480 -13.71 8.58 27.18
N GLY A 481 -14.24 7.49 26.63
CA GLY A 481 -13.77 6.92 25.37
C GLY A 481 -12.38 6.30 25.42
N PRO A 482 -11.83 5.90 24.26
CA PRO A 482 -10.56 5.19 24.18
C PRO A 482 -9.36 6.02 24.67
N MET A 483 -9.44 7.35 24.63
CA MET A 483 -8.37 8.25 25.09
C MET A 483 -8.51 8.69 26.55
N LYS A 484 -9.41 8.06 27.33
CA LYS A 484 -9.62 8.39 28.74
C LYS A 484 -8.31 8.43 29.54
N GLY A 485 -8.14 9.50 30.31
CA GLY A 485 -6.95 9.74 31.14
C GLY A 485 -5.77 10.36 30.39
N LYS A 486 -5.81 10.47 29.05
CA LYS A 486 -4.84 11.22 28.26
C LYS A 486 -5.21 12.71 28.24
N ARG A 487 -4.26 13.54 27.81
CA ARG A 487 -4.47 14.98 27.60
C ARG A 487 -4.71 15.24 26.12
N GLY A 488 -5.83 15.86 25.79
CA GLY A 488 -6.14 16.33 24.44
C GLY A 488 -5.30 17.55 24.07
N TYR A 489 -5.17 17.81 22.77
CA TYR A 489 -4.33 18.88 22.24
C TYR A 489 -5.04 20.23 22.14
N GLY A 490 -6.37 20.28 22.26
CA GLY A 490 -7.15 21.52 22.17
C GLY A 490 -7.08 22.20 20.80
N LEU A 491 -6.88 21.42 19.73
CA LEU A 491 -6.89 21.94 18.36
C LEU A 491 -8.33 22.12 17.87
N LYS A 492 -8.55 23.15 17.04
CA LYS A 492 -9.84 23.33 16.36
C LYS A 492 -9.90 22.48 15.09
N VAL A 493 -10.89 21.60 15.01
CA VAL A 493 -11.25 20.87 13.79
C VAL A 493 -12.35 21.67 13.10
N ALA A 494 -12.05 22.25 11.95
CA ALA A 494 -12.98 23.15 11.27
C ALA A 494 -14.22 22.41 10.73
N SER A 495 -14.03 21.23 10.16
CA SER A 495 -15.13 20.32 9.85
C SER A 495 -14.79 18.84 10.07
N CYS A 496 -15.80 18.07 10.45
CA CYS A 496 -15.74 16.62 10.60
C CYS A 496 -16.94 16.00 9.89
N THR A 497 -16.71 15.22 8.84
CA THR A 497 -17.76 14.56 8.06
C THR A 497 -17.63 13.04 8.18
N LEU A 498 -18.69 12.38 8.61
CA LEU A 498 -18.74 10.92 8.70
C LEU A 498 -19.76 10.39 7.69
N TRP A 499 -19.33 9.49 6.81
CA TRP A 499 -20.18 8.81 5.84
C TRP A 499 -20.49 7.38 6.32
N ALA A 500 -21.77 7.08 6.55
CA ALA A 500 -22.28 5.80 7.06
C ALA A 500 -21.35 5.17 8.12
N PRO A 501 -20.98 5.90 9.19
CA PRO A 501 -19.97 5.44 10.14
C PRO A 501 -20.40 4.16 10.86
N ALA A 502 -19.51 3.17 10.87
CA ALA A 502 -19.74 1.89 11.54
C ALA A 502 -19.44 1.96 13.05
N CYS A 503 -19.12 3.13 13.60
CA CYS A 503 -18.95 3.30 15.04
C CYS A 503 -20.30 3.19 15.75
N THR A 504 -20.28 2.59 16.93
CA THR A 504 -21.46 2.54 17.79
C THR A 504 -21.88 3.94 18.23
N THR A 505 -23.17 4.13 18.50
CA THR A 505 -23.68 5.39 19.08
C THR A 505 -23.00 5.69 20.41
N GLU A 506 -22.67 4.66 21.20
CA GLU A 506 -21.92 4.80 22.44
C GLU A 506 -20.50 5.33 22.20
N LEU A 507 -19.75 4.77 21.25
CA LEU A 507 -18.42 5.28 20.92
C LEU A 507 -18.49 6.75 20.46
N PHE A 508 -19.50 7.10 19.66
CA PHE A 508 -19.73 8.49 19.24
C PHE A 508 -19.96 9.43 20.43
N LYS A 509 -20.85 9.04 21.35
CA LYS A 509 -21.16 9.80 22.57
C LYS A 509 -19.96 9.95 23.49
N GLN A 510 -19.06 8.97 23.51
CA GLN A 510 -17.85 9.01 24.33
C GLN A 510 -16.72 9.84 23.73
N THR A 511 -16.70 10.07 22.40
CA THR A 511 -15.54 10.62 21.69
C THR A 511 -15.84 11.92 20.94
N TYR A 512 -16.69 11.88 19.91
CA TYR A 512 -17.03 13.03 19.07
C TYR A 512 -17.97 14.00 19.78
N LEU A 513 -19.01 13.48 20.45
CA LEU A 513 -20.06 14.32 21.02
C LEU A 513 -19.53 15.37 22.03
N PRO A 514 -18.63 15.04 22.97
CA PRO A 514 -18.10 16.03 23.92
C PRO A 514 -17.38 17.18 23.22
N VAL A 515 -16.52 16.88 22.24
CA VAL A 515 -15.75 17.90 21.51
C VAL A 515 -16.61 18.71 20.52
N ILE A 516 -17.73 18.15 20.05
CA ILE A 516 -18.76 18.90 19.32
C ILE A 516 -19.44 19.90 20.26
N GLN A 517 -19.83 19.46 21.46
CA GLN A 517 -20.50 20.31 22.46
C GLN A 517 -19.61 21.45 22.96
N GLU A 518 -18.31 21.20 23.09
CA GLU A 518 -17.30 22.22 23.41
C GLU A 518 -17.06 23.22 22.27
N GLY A 519 -17.59 22.96 21.07
CA GLY A 519 -17.33 23.78 19.88
C GLY A 519 -15.88 23.66 19.38
N ASN A 520 -15.23 22.54 19.66
CA ASN A 520 -13.90 22.20 19.15
C ASN A 520 -13.98 21.57 17.75
N ILE A 521 -15.15 21.06 17.37
CA ILE A 521 -15.54 20.80 15.98
C ILE A 521 -16.43 21.94 15.48
N GLY A 522 -15.97 22.68 14.46
CA GLY A 522 -16.69 23.82 13.90
C GLY A 522 -18.00 23.44 13.21
N HIS A 523 -17.92 22.43 12.32
CA HIS A 523 -19.06 21.84 11.64
C HIS A 523 -18.95 20.31 11.64
N PHE A 524 -19.93 19.63 12.24
CA PHE A 524 -20.07 18.19 12.16
C PHE A 524 -21.17 17.81 11.16
N THR A 525 -20.93 16.78 10.36
CA THR A 525 -21.92 16.26 9.43
C THR A 525 -21.92 14.75 9.42
N LEU A 526 -23.11 14.18 9.58
CA LEU A 526 -23.38 12.76 9.45
C LEU A 526 -24.14 12.50 8.15
N PHE A 527 -23.63 11.63 7.30
CA PHE A 527 -24.38 11.04 6.20
C PHE A 527 -24.79 9.62 6.57
N THR A 528 -26.07 9.29 6.41
CA THR A 528 -26.56 7.91 6.51
C THR A 528 -27.42 7.59 5.30
N LEU A 529 -27.53 6.31 4.97
CA LEU A 529 -28.60 5.87 4.08
C LEU A 529 -29.96 6.03 4.78
N THR A 530 -31.04 6.08 3.99
CA THR A 530 -32.38 5.80 4.51
C THR A 530 -32.46 4.33 4.92
N ASP A 531 -33.32 4.02 5.89
CA ASP A 531 -33.48 2.65 6.37
C ASP A 531 -33.94 1.72 5.24
N ASP A 532 -34.83 2.21 4.36
CA ASP A 532 -35.26 1.48 3.16
C ASP A 532 -34.07 1.17 2.24
N ALA A 533 -33.19 2.14 1.97
CA ALA A 533 -32.01 1.91 1.13
C ALA A 533 -31.02 0.94 1.79
N GLU A 534 -30.86 0.98 3.12
CA GLU A 534 -30.04 -0.01 3.82
C GLU A 534 -30.63 -1.42 3.77
N GLN A 535 -31.95 -1.56 3.82
CA GLN A 535 -32.61 -2.86 3.73
C GLN A 535 -32.64 -3.41 2.30
N ASP A 536 -32.60 -2.54 1.29
CA ASP A 536 -32.54 -2.92 -0.13
C ASP A 536 -31.10 -3.13 -0.65
N ASP A 537 -30.08 -2.82 0.16
CA ASP A 537 -28.66 -2.99 -0.19
C ASP A 537 -28.22 -4.47 -0.17
N GLN A 538 -27.06 -4.78 -0.75
CA GLN A 538 -26.52 -6.13 -0.80
C GLN A 538 -25.06 -6.20 -0.38
N CYS A 539 -24.80 -6.92 0.72
CA CYS A 539 -23.45 -7.22 1.18
C CYS A 539 -22.94 -8.52 0.55
N ALA A 540 -21.90 -8.40 -0.28
CA ALA A 540 -21.24 -9.49 -1.02
C ALA A 540 -22.18 -10.31 -1.94
N SER A 541 -23.32 -9.73 -2.33
CA SER A 541 -24.41 -10.41 -3.06
C SER A 541 -24.96 -11.65 -2.35
N VAL A 542 -24.73 -11.76 -1.03
CA VAL A 542 -25.12 -12.92 -0.22
C VAL A 542 -26.06 -12.52 0.91
N TYR A 543 -25.78 -11.39 1.56
CA TYR A 543 -26.63 -10.84 2.62
C TYR A 543 -27.44 -9.69 2.03
N ASN A 544 -28.77 -9.76 2.12
CA ASN A 544 -29.69 -8.90 1.36
C ASN A 544 -30.04 -7.61 2.11
N LYS A 545 -29.07 -7.08 2.86
CA LYS A 545 -29.10 -5.78 3.53
C LYS A 545 -27.70 -5.18 3.51
N SER A 546 -27.58 -3.94 3.99
CA SER A 546 -26.32 -3.21 4.07
C SER A 546 -25.30 -3.90 4.96
N LEU A 547 -24.02 -3.57 4.76
CA LEU A 547 -22.96 -4.00 5.67
C LEU A 547 -23.25 -3.60 7.13
N LEU A 548 -23.81 -2.41 7.35
CA LEU A 548 -24.09 -1.94 8.72
C LEU A 548 -25.15 -2.78 9.40
N TYR A 549 -26.14 -3.28 8.66
CA TYR A 549 -27.09 -4.27 9.17
C TYR A 549 -26.37 -5.55 9.62
N LEU A 550 -25.45 -6.09 8.81
CA LEU A 550 -24.68 -7.27 9.19
C LEU A 550 -23.80 -7.01 10.43
N VAL A 551 -23.12 -5.86 10.46
CA VAL A 551 -22.27 -5.45 11.59
C VAL A 551 -23.10 -5.33 12.86
N SER A 552 -24.19 -4.56 12.83
CA SER A 552 -25.09 -4.35 13.96
C SER A 552 -25.68 -5.66 14.47
N ASN A 553 -26.19 -6.50 13.56
CA ASN A 553 -26.94 -7.68 13.93
C ASN A 553 -26.06 -8.88 14.32
N ALA A 554 -24.87 -9.02 13.73
CA ALA A 554 -24.06 -10.23 13.89
C ALA A 554 -22.66 -9.99 14.46
N LEU A 555 -22.01 -8.87 14.14
CA LEU A 555 -20.57 -8.69 14.37
C LEU A 555 -20.26 -7.87 15.62
N GLU A 556 -21.20 -7.07 16.13
CA GLU A 556 -21.01 -6.32 17.36
C GLU A 556 -21.29 -7.14 18.64
N ASP A 557 -20.99 -6.57 19.81
CA ASP A 557 -21.11 -7.27 21.09
C ASP A 557 -22.54 -7.74 21.38
N LYS A 558 -23.55 -6.91 21.06
CA LYS A 558 -24.97 -7.26 21.20
C LYS A 558 -25.52 -7.70 19.84
N PRO A 559 -25.55 -9.01 19.53
CA PRO A 559 -26.18 -9.48 18.30
C PRO A 559 -27.70 -9.28 18.37
N ARG A 560 -28.33 -9.17 17.20
CA ARG A 560 -29.78 -9.17 17.07
C ARG A 560 -30.36 -10.50 17.50
N ILE A 561 -31.50 -10.46 18.17
CA ILE A 561 -32.34 -11.61 18.46
C ILE A 561 -33.70 -11.30 17.82
N PRO A 562 -34.04 -11.94 16.68
CA PRO A 562 -35.26 -11.62 15.95
C PRO A 562 -36.49 -11.58 16.87
N LEU A 563 -37.30 -10.51 16.76
CA LEU A 563 -38.50 -10.24 17.58
C LEU A 563 -38.27 -9.90 19.06
N PHE A 564 -37.04 -10.05 19.59
CA PHE A 564 -36.76 -9.80 21.01
C PHE A 564 -35.81 -8.62 21.25
N ARG A 565 -34.84 -8.42 20.36
CA ARG A 565 -33.80 -7.40 20.51
C ARG A 565 -33.18 -7.04 19.17
N ASP A 566 -33.02 -5.76 18.89
CA ASP A 566 -32.20 -5.30 17.76
C ASP A 566 -30.70 -5.58 17.97
N GLY A 567 -29.93 -5.41 16.90
CA GLY A 567 -28.47 -5.40 16.96
C GLY A 567 -27.91 -4.19 17.72
N GLU A 568 -26.59 -4.12 17.82
CA GLU A 568 -25.91 -2.99 18.45
C GLU A 568 -26.19 -1.69 17.67
N ALA A 569 -26.47 -0.60 18.38
CA ALA A 569 -26.80 0.67 17.76
C ALA A 569 -25.56 1.31 17.10
N LEU A 570 -25.60 1.44 15.78
CA LEU A 570 -24.56 2.10 14.98
C LEU A 570 -25.00 3.51 14.59
N LEU A 571 -24.08 4.48 14.65
CA LEU A 571 -24.35 5.87 14.29
C LEU A 571 -24.72 6.02 12.80
N GLY A 572 -24.18 5.17 11.94
CA GLY A 572 -24.38 5.23 10.50
C GLY A 572 -25.76 4.76 10.00
N MET A 573 -26.65 4.31 10.90
CA MET A 573 -27.96 3.77 10.53
C MET A 573 -29.09 4.71 10.96
N GLU A 574 -29.99 5.06 10.05
CA GLU A 574 -31.09 6.00 10.31
C GLU A 574 -31.94 5.59 11.53
N LYS A 575 -32.34 4.32 11.60
CA LYS A 575 -33.22 3.82 12.68
C LYS A 575 -32.67 4.08 14.08
N PHE A 576 -31.36 3.95 14.28
CA PHE A 576 -30.74 4.14 15.59
C PHE A 576 -30.55 5.62 15.93
N VAL A 577 -30.30 6.46 14.93
CA VAL A 577 -30.28 7.92 15.13
C VAL A 577 -31.68 8.42 15.49
N ARG A 578 -32.73 7.96 14.80
CA ARG A 578 -34.12 8.34 15.11
C ARG A 578 -34.60 7.87 16.48
N ALA A 579 -34.13 6.71 16.93
CA ALA A 579 -34.50 6.15 18.23
C ALA A 579 -33.83 6.86 19.42
N ASP A 580 -32.83 7.71 19.17
CA ASP A 580 -32.07 8.41 20.20
C ASP A 580 -32.45 9.89 20.26
N ASP A 581 -33.38 10.24 21.15
CA ASP A 581 -33.89 11.61 21.32
C ASP A 581 -32.79 12.66 21.54
N ASP A 582 -31.66 12.29 22.16
CA ASP A 582 -30.55 13.21 22.38
C ASP A 582 -29.78 13.48 21.08
N LEU A 583 -29.59 12.47 20.23
CA LEU A 583 -28.97 12.67 18.92
C LEU A 583 -29.85 13.48 17.98
N VAL A 584 -31.16 13.16 17.90
CA VAL A 584 -32.12 13.88 17.05
C VAL A 584 -32.12 15.38 17.36
N LYS A 585 -32.21 15.76 18.64
CA LYS A 585 -32.22 17.17 19.08
C LYS A 585 -30.93 17.91 18.73
N ARG A 586 -29.80 17.19 18.62
CA ARG A 586 -28.49 17.80 18.36
C ARG A 586 -28.15 17.91 16.88
N PHE A 587 -28.70 17.03 16.05
CA PHE A 587 -28.48 17.01 14.59
C PHE A 587 -29.33 18.00 13.79
N ASP A 588 -30.09 18.84 14.48
CA ASP A 588 -30.91 19.91 13.87
C ASP A 588 -30.33 21.30 14.19
N THR A 589 -29.03 21.49 13.95
CA THR A 589 -28.39 22.80 14.13
C THR A 589 -27.53 23.17 12.92
N LYS A 590 -27.27 24.47 12.72
CA LYS A 590 -26.39 24.94 11.63
C LYS A 590 -24.97 24.35 11.68
N LYS A 591 -24.51 23.92 12.85
CA LYS A 591 -23.15 23.39 13.06
C LYS A 591 -23.10 21.87 13.10
N VAL A 592 -24.23 21.19 13.27
CA VAL A 592 -24.30 19.74 13.42
C VAL A 592 -25.48 19.28 12.58
N GLN A 593 -25.17 18.71 11.42
CA GLN A 593 -26.16 18.34 10.40
C GLN A 593 -26.21 16.83 10.21
N TRP A 594 -27.39 16.32 9.89
CA TRP A 594 -27.61 14.93 9.48
C TRP A 594 -28.29 14.90 8.12
N ILE A 595 -27.65 14.21 7.17
CA ILE A 595 -28.07 14.10 5.78
C ILE A 595 -28.44 12.64 5.49
N LEU A 596 -29.66 12.44 5.01
CA LEU A 596 -30.14 11.15 4.53
C LEU A 596 -29.86 10.99 3.05
N SER A 597 -29.49 9.79 2.62
CA SER A 597 -29.21 9.43 1.23
C SER A 597 -29.99 8.17 0.82
N PRO A 598 -30.46 8.06 -0.43
CA PRO A 598 -30.44 9.09 -1.47
C PRO A 598 -31.40 10.25 -1.13
N ASN A 599 -31.14 11.44 -1.67
CA ASN A 599 -32.04 12.59 -1.55
C ASN A 599 -32.15 13.40 -2.85
N ASN A 600 -33.07 14.36 -2.85
CA ASN A 600 -33.36 15.23 -4.01
C ASN A 600 -32.85 16.67 -3.80
N ALA A 601 -31.85 16.89 -2.95
CA ALA A 601 -31.28 18.22 -2.77
C ALA A 601 -30.61 18.70 -4.06
N ALA A 602 -30.46 20.03 -4.22
CA ALA A 602 -29.94 20.58 -5.47
C ALA A 602 -28.47 20.14 -5.72
N PRO A 603 -28.10 19.77 -6.96
CA PRO A 603 -26.74 19.36 -7.27
C PRO A 603 -25.70 20.40 -6.85
N GLY A 604 -24.59 19.95 -6.26
CA GLY A 604 -23.48 20.82 -5.83
C GLY A 604 -23.66 21.46 -4.45
N THR A 605 -24.87 21.38 -3.87
CA THR A 605 -25.14 21.86 -2.50
C THR A 605 -24.53 20.93 -1.43
N PRO A 606 -24.28 21.44 -0.22
CA PRO A 606 -23.84 20.60 0.89
C PRO A 606 -24.85 19.50 1.24
N ASP A 607 -26.12 19.59 0.87
CA ASP A 607 -27.10 18.60 1.34
C ASP A 607 -27.33 17.45 0.35
N HIS A 608 -26.69 17.46 -0.82
CA HIS A 608 -26.94 16.52 -1.90
C HIS A 608 -26.12 15.23 -1.81
N SER A 609 -26.81 14.09 -1.84
CA SER A 609 -26.24 12.75 -1.85
C SER A 609 -27.12 11.81 -2.67
N THR A 610 -26.51 11.00 -3.55
CA THR A 610 -27.22 9.98 -4.34
C THR A 610 -26.78 8.56 -4.03
N ALA A 611 -25.96 8.36 -2.99
CA ALA A 611 -25.56 7.05 -2.52
C ALA A 611 -26.79 6.20 -2.17
N THR A 612 -26.85 4.99 -2.71
CA THR A 612 -27.95 4.03 -2.50
C THR A 612 -27.49 2.77 -1.77
N SER A 613 -26.19 2.47 -1.82
CA SER A 613 -25.56 1.36 -1.13
C SER A 613 -24.49 1.87 -0.15
N HIS A 614 -24.19 1.08 0.89
CA HIS A 614 -23.25 1.47 1.95
C HIS A 614 -21.86 1.82 1.42
N GLY A 615 -21.42 1.09 0.39
CA GLY A 615 -20.14 1.29 -0.28
C GLY A 615 -20.08 2.57 -1.12
N ASP A 616 -21.21 3.17 -1.49
CA ASP A 616 -21.25 4.22 -2.51
C ASP A 616 -20.74 5.57 -2.01
N PHE A 617 -20.80 5.87 -0.71
CA PHE A 617 -20.53 7.24 -0.23
C PHE A 617 -19.14 7.77 -0.61
N ASP A 618 -18.15 6.89 -0.73
CA ASP A 618 -16.80 7.31 -1.09
C ASP A 618 -16.64 7.51 -2.61
N ASP A 619 -17.53 7.01 -3.48
CA ASP A 619 -17.53 7.28 -4.93
C ASP A 619 -18.73 8.05 -5.48
N ASP A 620 -19.72 8.32 -4.62
CA ASP A 620 -20.86 9.17 -4.91
C ASP A 620 -20.41 10.63 -5.08
N LYS A 621 -20.31 11.05 -6.35
CA LYS A 621 -19.85 12.40 -6.71
C LYS A 621 -20.64 13.51 -6.00
N PRO A 622 -21.98 13.43 -5.85
CA PRO A 622 -22.74 14.32 -4.98
C PRO A 622 -22.23 14.40 -3.55
N THR A 623 -22.09 13.27 -2.84
CA THR A 623 -21.54 13.21 -1.47
C THR A 623 -20.16 13.86 -1.37
N LEU A 624 -19.28 13.60 -2.33
CA LEU A 624 -17.93 14.16 -2.35
C LEU A 624 -17.94 15.69 -2.53
N ARG A 625 -18.79 16.20 -3.43
CA ARG A 625 -19.00 17.65 -3.60
C ARG A 625 -19.61 18.28 -2.37
N ALA A 626 -20.60 17.63 -1.76
CA ALA A 626 -21.23 18.08 -0.52
C ALA A 626 -20.23 18.15 0.64
N THR A 627 -19.28 17.22 0.71
CA THR A 627 -18.20 17.25 1.70
C THR A 627 -17.22 18.38 1.41
N LEU A 628 -16.84 18.58 0.14
CA LEU A 628 -15.97 19.68 -0.27
C LEU A 628 -16.61 21.05 0.01
N ALA A 629 -17.90 21.23 -0.28
CA ALA A 629 -18.65 22.43 0.06
C ALA A 629 -18.56 22.77 1.56
N ARG A 630 -18.60 21.76 2.44
CA ARG A 630 -18.43 21.95 3.89
C ARG A 630 -17.00 22.30 4.30
N ILE A 631 -16.00 21.73 3.62
CA ILE A 631 -14.59 22.07 3.85
C ILE A 631 -14.34 23.53 3.46
N LEU A 632 -14.89 23.96 2.33
CA LEU A 632 -14.75 25.33 1.83
C LEU A 632 -15.67 26.33 2.55
N GLN A 633 -16.72 25.84 3.21
CA GLN A 633 -17.83 26.62 3.78
C GLN A 633 -18.58 27.43 2.71
N GLU A 634 -18.77 26.81 1.55
CA GLU A 634 -19.46 27.40 0.40
C GLU A 634 -20.84 26.77 0.23
N PRO A 635 -21.86 27.54 -0.23
CA PRO A 635 -23.21 27.03 -0.42
C PRO A 635 -23.32 26.07 -1.61
N GLU A 636 -22.37 26.12 -2.55
CA GLU A 636 -22.34 25.28 -3.74
C GLU A 636 -20.90 25.15 -4.25
N VAL A 637 -20.52 23.97 -4.73
CA VAL A 637 -19.20 23.71 -5.33
C VAL A 637 -19.34 23.03 -6.70
N THR A 638 -18.58 23.51 -7.68
CA THR A 638 -18.62 23.01 -9.07
C THR A 638 -17.52 21.99 -9.40
N ALA A 639 -16.61 21.72 -8.46
CA ALA A 639 -15.50 20.79 -8.61
C ALA A 639 -15.94 19.41 -9.15
N GLN A 640 -15.11 18.81 -10.00
CA GLN A 640 -15.42 17.55 -10.66
C GLN A 640 -14.58 16.40 -10.12
N PHE A 641 -15.23 15.47 -9.41
CA PHE A 641 -14.62 14.21 -9.02
C PHE A 641 -14.69 13.20 -10.17
N THR A 642 -13.53 12.69 -10.59
CA THR A 642 -13.42 11.59 -11.56
C THR A 642 -12.97 10.34 -10.82
N ILE A 643 -13.88 9.38 -10.67
CA ILE A 643 -13.60 8.13 -9.96
C ILE A 643 -13.21 7.05 -10.97
N HIS A 644 -12.01 6.49 -10.80
CA HIS A 644 -11.50 5.38 -11.59
C HIS A 644 -11.69 4.06 -10.85
N ARG A 645 -11.79 2.98 -11.62
CA ARG A 645 -11.85 1.63 -11.05
C ARG A 645 -10.46 1.14 -10.62
N SER A 646 -10.41 0.50 -9.46
CA SER A 646 -9.22 -0.18 -8.97
C SER A 646 -9.02 -1.54 -9.65
N ALA A 647 -7.79 -2.09 -9.57
CA ALA A 647 -7.48 -3.38 -10.18
C ALA A 647 -8.24 -4.54 -9.53
N SER A 648 -8.47 -4.44 -8.21
CA SER A 648 -9.29 -5.37 -7.45
C SER A 648 -10.75 -5.36 -7.90
N SER A 649 -11.36 -4.18 -8.07
CA SER A 649 -12.76 -4.07 -8.51
C SER A 649 -13.03 -4.72 -9.89
N LEU A 650 -12.06 -4.66 -10.81
CA LEU A 650 -12.17 -5.34 -12.11
C LEU A 650 -12.00 -6.86 -12.00
N SER A 651 -11.19 -7.33 -11.04
CA SER A 651 -10.99 -8.76 -10.77
C SER A 651 -12.26 -9.38 -10.17
N ASP A 652 -12.88 -8.72 -9.20
CA ASP A 652 -14.11 -9.21 -8.55
C ASP A 652 -15.27 -9.29 -9.56
N ARG A 653 -15.39 -8.32 -10.46
CA ARG A 653 -16.39 -8.38 -11.54
C ARG A 653 -16.14 -9.49 -12.55
N ARG A 654 -14.88 -9.79 -12.88
CA ARG A 654 -14.57 -10.96 -13.73
C ARG A 654 -15.02 -12.25 -13.07
N LYS A 655 -14.81 -12.39 -11.76
CA LYS A 655 -15.27 -13.54 -10.98
C LYS A 655 -16.79 -13.62 -10.83
N MET A 656 -17.52 -12.51 -10.99
CA MET A 656 -19.00 -12.49 -11.00
C MET A 656 -19.58 -12.82 -12.38
N LEU A 657 -18.80 -12.69 -13.45
CA LEU A 657 -19.20 -12.98 -14.84
C LEU A 657 -18.81 -14.40 -15.29
N THR A 658 -18.07 -15.13 -14.46
CA THR A 658 -17.65 -16.53 -14.64
C THR A 658 -18.30 -17.37 -13.55
#